data_AF-A0A8J7DT72-F1
#
_entry.id   AF-A0A8J7DT72-F1
#
_cell.length_a   1.000
_cell.length_b   1.000
_cell.length_c   1.000
_cell.angle_alpha   90.00
_cell.angle_beta   90.00
_cell.angle_gamma   90.00
#
_symmetry.space_group_name_H-M   'P 1'
#
loop_
_entity.id
_entity.type
_entity.pdbx_description
1 polymer ?
#
loop_
_entity_poly.entity_id
_entity_poly.type
_entity_poly.pdbx_seq_one_letter_code
_entity_poly.pdbx_strand_id
1 'polypeptide(L)'
;MSRLVRGSALTLICTLSPLAAVARDGRLAVVRSPENASQWAGITSRLQQAGVSYCTIELGDANPDAQLRSDIAVFFFPNIETMSGSQVILLQSWLSKGGGAIVSGPTGNLSQPEVRNQLRSLLGAYWGFPLTTPATLQPLRVKSQAWASQLGLSSTIKGGVMIPVGLDSQTAAVWQADGTPPAIVVTPQTTFLGWRWGVDRVSSSELDVAWLKAALSRYGNLSGGGSSAPSCLTSGGSTRELPTPPPAPPNITPQRPTPQSPPQSRNTPQRPISQNPPQPPVTLRPPNLNEQLIIEPEAEQPRSQPRGRRGTAISRAQTRQMQQELENLIGRLESALLLAAATEQENMSVSDAAERFQAADKATNPSPEPRATLVAREARTGLQTFLQLIDRGQYNQARQQWERVRDRVLASYPVDQPVNYPEIRAMWLDRGTIVRAKSEADLARIFDRLASAGINTIFFETVNASYSIYPSEIAPEQNPLVQGWDPLEAAVKLARDRGMELHAWVWIFAAANKRHNSVLGQPSNYPGPVLSRHPDWAMRDRAGNLFHPKTQKAFFDPANPEVQEYLLSLLEEIATRYDVDGIQLDYIRYPFGGTQVNHTYGYGTAARSQFRERTGVDPVSLTTNHPLWNQWAAFRIEQVDRFVAQASEQLRAEHPEIVLSAAVFPTPPTERLVSIQQGWETWIRNHQIDLLVPMTYALETEAFQDITAPLFTQRQRGSTLLLPGIRLLRLPPLIAVDQVQLLRDLPSGGYALFAFENLGLELQTILRRTQGKQPNPLPYRQPFQTANLRYQALQREWVFLLANQQLSIESDSLQEWGKQADGLATALQNVSDAPNPRNVRLAKSALFAFERQFGTWMSQHAQTQPYQVQAWENRLQSLERLLLYGERIRERS
;
A
#
# COMPACT_ATOMS: atom_id res chain seq x y z
N MET A 1 -27.17 58.20 17.82
CA MET A 1 -27.14 58.45 19.27
C MET A 1 -25.98 57.68 19.88
N SER A 2 -25.07 58.39 20.52
CA SER A 2 -23.83 57.91 21.15
C SER A 2 -24.07 57.24 22.51
N ARG A 3 -23.24 56.24 22.87
CA ARG A 3 -22.59 55.95 24.19
C ARG A 3 -22.10 54.47 24.21
N LEU A 4 -20.79 54.20 24.25
CA LEU A 4 -19.93 53.91 25.44
C LEU A 4 -20.37 52.61 26.17
N VAL A 5 -19.55 51.56 26.36
CA VAL A 5 -18.34 51.49 27.21
C VAL A 5 -17.43 50.29 26.82
N ARG A 6 -16.12 50.45 27.11
CA ARG A 6 -14.95 49.57 26.96
C ARG A 6 -14.99 48.26 27.77
N GLY A 7 -14.28 47.23 27.29
CA GLY A 7 -13.84 46.06 28.07
C GLY A 7 -12.69 45.30 27.38
N SER A 8 -11.55 45.23 28.07
CA SER A 8 -10.19 44.80 27.70
C SER A 8 -10.03 43.44 26.99
N ALA A 9 -9.15 43.39 25.98
CA ALA A 9 -8.53 42.14 25.49
C ALA A 9 -7.02 42.20 25.79
N LEU A 10 -6.55 41.29 26.66
CA LEU A 10 -5.14 41.09 26.96
C LEU A 10 -4.45 40.46 25.74
N THR A 11 -3.46 41.16 25.21
CA THR A 11 -2.51 40.65 24.21
C THR A 11 -1.48 39.77 24.93
N LEU A 12 -1.55 38.45 24.76
CA LEU A 12 -0.47 37.56 25.17
C LEU A 12 0.56 37.46 24.03
N ILE A 13 1.61 38.27 24.13
CA ILE A 13 2.80 38.17 23.29
C ILE A 13 3.63 36.99 23.83
N CYS A 14 3.58 35.84 23.19
CA CYS A 14 4.56 34.77 23.39
C CYS A 14 5.72 34.96 22.40
N THR A 15 6.74 35.71 22.79
CA THR A 15 8.07 35.64 22.19
C THR A 15 8.70 34.29 22.58
N LEU A 16 8.76 33.34 21.65
CA LEU A 16 9.65 32.18 21.78
C LEU A 16 11.05 32.58 21.30
N SER A 17 11.89 32.95 22.24
CA SER A 17 13.35 32.97 22.06
C SER A 17 13.85 31.55 21.78
N PRO A 18 14.91 31.35 20.97
CA PRO A 18 15.52 30.04 20.80
C PRO A 18 16.09 29.55 22.14
N LEU A 19 15.66 28.37 22.57
CA LEU A 19 16.26 27.66 23.72
C LEU A 19 17.76 27.50 23.47
N ALA A 20 18.56 28.18 24.30
CA ALA A 20 20.00 28.00 24.36
C ALA A 20 20.32 26.55 24.78
N ALA A 21 21.20 25.89 24.01
CA ALA A 21 21.71 24.57 24.35
C ALA A 21 22.50 24.64 25.67
N VAL A 22 22.03 23.94 26.70
CA VAL A 22 22.74 23.78 27.96
C VAL A 22 23.97 22.91 27.70
N ALA A 23 25.17 23.40 28.00
CA ALA A 23 26.40 22.62 27.95
C ALA A 23 26.31 21.46 28.95
N ARG A 24 26.30 20.23 28.46
CA ARG A 24 26.31 19.00 29.29
C ARG A 24 27.69 18.36 29.17
N ASP A 25 28.43 18.31 30.27
CA ASP A 25 29.55 17.37 30.43
C ASP A 25 28.95 15.97 30.48
N GLY A 26 29.05 15.22 29.39
CA GLY A 26 28.39 13.92 29.26
C GLY A 26 29.24 12.84 28.59
N ARG A 27 28.74 11.61 28.63
CA ARG A 27 29.31 10.43 27.96
C ARG A 27 28.48 10.03 26.76
N LEU A 28 29.14 9.40 25.79
CA LEU A 28 28.52 8.77 24.64
C LEU A 28 28.04 7.36 25.01
N ALA A 29 26.77 7.05 24.79
CA ALA A 29 26.26 5.69 24.90
C ALA A 29 26.28 5.02 23.52
N VAL A 30 27.18 4.07 23.30
CA VAL A 30 27.34 3.38 22.02
C VAL A 30 26.53 2.10 22.02
N VAL A 31 25.62 2.00 21.07
CA VAL A 31 24.68 0.91 20.94
C VAL A 31 25.33 -0.27 20.21
N ARG A 32 25.37 -1.42 20.90
CA ARG A 32 25.77 -2.70 20.34
C ARG A 32 24.55 -3.55 20.07
N SER A 33 24.49 -4.17 18.91
CA SER A 33 23.43 -5.10 18.53
C SER A 33 24.04 -6.32 17.83
N PRO A 34 23.28 -7.42 17.65
CA PRO A 34 23.74 -8.55 16.85
C PRO A 34 24.19 -8.15 15.42
N GLU A 35 23.60 -7.09 14.85
CA GLU A 35 23.89 -6.61 13.48
C GLU A 35 25.25 -5.92 13.36
N ASN A 36 25.74 -5.27 14.42
CA ASN A 36 27.04 -4.60 14.43
C ASN A 36 28.11 -5.34 15.26
N ALA A 37 27.77 -6.50 15.84
CA ALA A 37 28.70 -7.29 16.66
C ALA A 37 29.95 -7.73 15.89
N SER A 38 29.83 -8.09 14.61
CA SER A 38 30.97 -8.45 13.73
C SER A 38 31.82 -7.24 13.33
N GLN A 39 31.28 -6.02 13.46
CA GLN A 39 31.93 -4.75 13.14
C GLN A 39 32.56 -4.10 14.39
N TRP A 40 32.35 -4.72 15.56
CA TRP A 40 32.61 -4.10 16.85
C TRP A 40 34.09 -3.77 17.11
N ALA A 41 35.00 -4.58 16.57
CA ALA A 41 36.44 -4.30 16.66
C ALA A 41 36.82 -3.01 15.92
N GLY A 42 36.26 -2.79 14.72
CA GLY A 42 36.51 -1.58 13.94
C GLY A 42 35.81 -0.34 14.51
N ILE A 43 34.61 -0.51 15.11
CA ILE A 43 33.89 0.54 15.83
C ILE A 43 34.68 0.97 17.08
N THR A 44 35.09 0.03 17.93
CA THR A 44 35.80 0.35 19.17
C THR A 44 37.19 0.93 18.92
N SER A 45 37.93 0.44 17.90
CA SER A 45 39.21 1.02 17.49
C SER A 45 39.08 2.51 17.13
N ARG A 46 38.05 2.88 16.34
CA ARG A 46 37.82 4.29 15.97
C ARG A 46 37.32 5.14 17.14
N LEU A 47 36.52 4.58 18.05
CA LEU A 47 36.11 5.28 19.27
C LEU A 47 37.32 5.60 20.18
N GLN A 48 38.25 4.65 20.31
CA GLN A 48 39.51 4.85 21.04
C GLN A 48 40.38 5.91 20.40
N GLN A 49 40.55 5.88 19.07
CA GLN A 49 41.27 6.91 18.32
C GLN A 49 40.62 8.29 18.43
N ALA A 50 39.29 8.34 18.55
CA ALA A 50 38.56 9.59 18.77
C ALA A 50 38.80 10.17 20.17
N GLY A 51 39.25 9.37 21.15
CA GLY A 51 39.48 9.84 22.52
C GLY A 51 38.20 10.28 23.23
N VAL A 52 37.04 9.72 22.85
CA VAL A 52 35.73 10.06 23.42
C VAL A 52 35.42 9.13 24.58
N SER A 53 34.97 9.67 25.72
CA SER A 53 34.50 8.83 26.82
C SER A 53 33.15 8.22 26.46
N TYR A 54 33.10 6.88 26.38
CA TYR A 54 31.88 6.16 26.04
C TYR A 54 31.62 4.99 26.99
N CYS A 55 30.36 4.55 27.02
CA CYS A 55 29.93 3.29 27.61
C CYS A 55 29.13 2.52 26.54
N THR A 56 28.96 1.23 26.74
CA THR A 56 28.24 0.37 25.79
C THR A 56 26.86 -0.02 26.31
N ILE A 57 25.89 -0.09 25.40
CA ILE A 57 24.54 -0.59 25.68
C ILE A 57 24.21 -1.72 24.69
N GLU A 58 23.85 -2.89 25.20
CA GLU A 58 23.42 -4.02 24.38
C GLU A 58 21.93 -3.89 24.05
N LEU A 59 21.60 -3.78 22.77
CA LEU A 59 20.24 -3.52 22.27
C LEU A 59 19.35 -4.79 22.23
N GLY A 60 19.82 -5.91 22.80
CA GLY A 60 19.18 -7.24 22.73
C GLY A 60 18.05 -7.48 23.73
N ASP A 61 18.03 -6.76 24.85
CA ASP A 61 17.08 -6.96 25.95
C ASP A 61 16.50 -5.60 26.38
N ALA A 62 15.65 -5.01 25.53
CA ALA A 62 15.03 -3.71 25.79
C ALA A 62 14.18 -3.75 27.07
N ASN A 63 14.80 -3.43 28.20
CA ASN A 63 14.14 -3.14 29.46
C ASN A 63 13.83 -1.63 29.50
N PRO A 64 12.56 -1.21 29.33
CA PRO A 64 12.19 0.21 29.40
C PRO A 64 12.36 0.82 30.80
N ASP A 65 12.56 0.00 31.83
CA ASP A 65 12.82 0.43 33.22
C ASP A 65 14.32 0.52 33.54
N ALA A 66 15.20 0.23 32.58
CA ALA A 66 16.65 0.32 32.79
C ALA A 66 17.07 1.77 33.03
N GLN A 67 17.55 2.05 34.25
CA GLN A 67 18.05 3.38 34.61
C GLN A 67 19.39 3.63 33.90
N LEU A 68 19.31 4.43 32.84
CA LEU A 68 20.47 5.03 32.19
C LEU A 68 21.16 5.95 33.20
N ARG A 69 22.49 5.89 33.23
CA ARG A 69 23.28 6.83 34.03
C ARG A 69 22.95 8.27 33.63
N SER A 70 22.91 9.16 34.62
CA SER A 70 22.59 10.57 34.44
C SER A 70 23.65 11.35 33.63
N ASP A 71 24.85 10.79 33.49
CA ASP A 71 25.95 11.38 32.72
C ASP A 71 25.89 11.08 31.22
N ILE A 72 24.91 10.31 30.72
CA ILE A 72 24.76 10.07 29.28
C ILE A 72 24.16 11.31 28.61
N ALA A 73 24.77 11.79 27.52
CA ALA A 73 24.27 12.95 26.78
C ALA A 73 23.79 12.61 25.36
N VAL A 74 24.40 11.61 24.73
CA VAL A 74 24.15 11.26 23.33
C VAL A 74 24.13 9.73 23.17
N PHE A 75 23.15 9.21 22.43
CA PHE A 75 23.20 7.83 21.92
C PHE A 75 23.88 7.79 20.56
N PHE A 76 24.71 6.78 20.33
CA PHE A 76 25.27 6.47 19.01
C PHE A 76 24.83 5.09 18.54
N PHE A 77 24.13 5.03 17.40
CA PHE A 77 23.68 3.79 16.76
C PHE A 77 24.52 3.51 15.50
N PRO A 78 25.67 2.83 15.63
CA PRO A 78 26.49 2.50 14.48
C PRO A 78 25.89 1.33 13.70
N ASN A 79 25.39 1.62 12.50
CA ASN A 79 24.99 0.62 11.48
C ASN A 79 23.86 -0.34 11.91
N ILE A 80 22.82 0.14 12.60
CA ILE A 80 21.74 -0.71 13.15
C ILE A 80 20.52 -0.67 12.24
N GLU A 81 20.41 -1.64 11.34
CA GLU A 81 19.39 -1.62 10.27
C GLU A 81 17.99 -1.97 10.77
N THR A 82 17.89 -2.70 11.87
CA THR A 82 16.63 -3.14 12.44
C THR A 82 16.44 -2.59 13.85
N MET A 83 15.32 -1.89 14.08
CA MET A 83 14.87 -1.52 15.42
C MET A 83 13.45 -2.04 15.66
N SER A 84 13.15 -2.35 16.92
CA SER A 84 11.79 -2.69 17.38
C SER A 84 11.01 -1.43 17.75
N GLY A 85 9.68 -1.52 17.79
CA GLY A 85 8.84 -0.42 18.29
C GLY A 85 9.21 0.02 19.71
N SER A 86 9.60 -0.91 20.59
CA SER A 86 10.05 -0.57 21.95
C SER A 86 11.37 0.22 21.98
N GLN A 87 12.33 -0.13 21.12
CA GLN A 87 13.59 0.61 20.99
C GLN A 87 13.36 2.02 20.44
N VAL A 88 12.39 2.18 19.54
CA VAL A 88 12.03 3.49 18.98
C VAL A 88 11.28 4.36 19.98
N ILE A 89 10.41 3.78 20.81
CA ILE A 89 9.78 4.49 21.94
C ILE A 89 10.82 4.97 22.94
N LEU A 90 11.86 4.17 23.22
CA LEU A 90 12.96 4.57 24.10
C LEU A 90 13.77 5.72 23.52
N LEU A 91 14.09 5.65 22.23
CA LEU A 91 14.75 6.75 21.51
C LEU A 91 13.90 8.01 21.50
N GLN A 92 12.59 7.90 21.26
CA GLN A 92 11.66 9.03 21.32
C GLN A 92 11.60 9.66 22.71
N SER A 93 11.49 8.85 23.76
CA SER A 93 11.52 9.30 25.15
C SER A 93 12.84 10.03 25.48
N TRP A 94 13.96 9.51 24.99
CA TRP A 94 15.28 10.13 25.15
C TRP A 94 15.37 11.51 24.48
N LEU A 95 15.01 11.59 23.19
CA LEU A 95 15.02 12.84 22.43
C LEU A 95 14.07 13.88 23.05
N SER A 96 12.90 13.45 23.53
CA SER A 96 11.92 14.33 24.18
C SER A 96 12.44 14.98 25.48
N LYS A 97 13.40 14.33 26.16
CA LYS A 97 14.07 14.87 27.37
C LYS A 97 15.29 15.75 27.05
N GLY A 98 15.46 16.14 25.79
CA GLY A 98 16.58 16.95 25.32
C GLY A 98 17.87 16.14 25.11
N GLY A 99 17.80 14.81 25.06
CA GLY A 99 18.93 13.96 24.71
C GLY A 99 19.28 14.03 23.22
N GLY A 100 20.56 13.81 22.88
CA GLY A 100 21.02 13.75 21.49
C GLY A 100 21.09 12.33 20.93
N ALA A 101 21.05 12.18 19.60
CA ALA A 101 21.33 10.92 18.93
C ALA A 101 22.18 11.09 17.66
N ILE A 102 23.17 10.21 17.50
CA ILE A 102 23.95 10.05 16.29
C ILE A 102 23.62 8.67 15.72
N VAL A 103 23.38 8.59 14.42
CA VAL A 103 23.08 7.33 13.72
C VAL A 103 23.92 7.25 12.45
N SER A 104 24.29 6.05 12.04
CA SER A 104 25.06 5.85 10.81
C SER A 104 24.63 4.63 10.00
N GLY A 105 24.97 4.62 8.72
CA GLY A 105 24.64 3.51 7.83
C GLY A 105 23.13 3.40 7.57
N PRO A 106 22.64 2.25 7.08
CA PRO A 106 21.21 2.04 6.81
C PRO A 106 20.34 1.89 8.08
N THR A 107 20.56 2.74 9.09
CA THR A 107 19.92 2.63 10.39
C THR A 107 18.40 2.70 10.25
N GLY A 108 17.71 1.70 10.80
CA GLY A 108 16.25 1.55 10.75
C GLY A 108 15.69 1.02 9.43
N ASN A 109 16.47 0.87 8.36
CA ASN A 109 15.96 0.57 7.02
C ASN A 109 15.26 -0.80 6.89
N LEU A 110 15.61 -1.78 7.72
CA LEU A 110 15.02 -3.12 7.76
C LEU A 110 14.00 -3.29 8.90
N SER A 111 13.64 -2.20 9.58
CA SER A 111 12.60 -2.22 10.64
C SER A 111 11.20 -2.40 10.05
N GLN A 112 10.22 -2.75 10.90
CA GLN A 112 8.80 -2.81 10.50
C GLN A 112 8.30 -1.45 9.96
N PRO A 113 7.34 -1.39 9.01
CA PRO A 113 6.92 -0.16 8.35
C PRO A 113 6.54 0.99 9.31
N GLU A 114 5.81 0.69 10.38
CA GLU A 114 5.39 1.67 11.39
C GLU A 114 6.62 2.21 12.13
N VAL A 115 7.57 1.33 12.44
CA VAL A 115 8.83 1.65 13.10
C VAL A 115 9.72 2.49 12.17
N ARG A 116 9.76 2.19 10.87
CA ARG A 116 10.47 3.02 9.87
C ARG A 116 9.87 4.41 9.78
N ASN A 117 8.55 4.53 9.76
CA ASN A 117 7.87 5.82 9.71
C ASN A 117 8.12 6.65 10.98
N GLN A 118 8.12 6.02 12.14
CA GLN A 118 8.49 6.67 13.40
C GLN A 118 9.96 7.10 13.41
N LEU A 119 10.89 6.23 13.01
CA LEU A 119 12.31 6.56 12.92
C LEU A 119 12.60 7.69 11.93
N ARG A 120 11.93 7.70 10.77
CA ARG A 120 11.98 8.81 9.80
C ARG A 120 11.65 10.13 10.49
N SER A 121 10.51 10.18 11.19
CA SER A 121 10.10 11.39 11.91
C SER A 121 11.07 11.76 13.04
N LEU A 122 11.60 10.79 13.78
CA LEU A 122 12.45 11.03 14.95
C LEU A 122 13.87 11.43 14.57
N LEU A 123 14.43 10.82 13.53
CA LEU A 123 15.80 11.06 13.08
C LEU A 123 15.90 12.26 12.12
N GLY A 124 14.76 12.72 11.57
CA GLY A 124 14.67 13.77 10.55
C GLY A 124 15.14 13.33 9.17
N ALA A 125 15.66 12.11 9.04
CA ALA A 125 16.07 11.54 7.77
C ALA A 125 16.02 10.02 7.81
N TYR A 126 16.10 9.41 6.64
CA TYR A 126 16.33 7.97 6.52
C TYR A 126 17.32 7.67 5.40
N TRP A 127 17.91 6.48 5.47
CA TRP A 127 18.74 5.96 4.40
C TRP A 127 17.87 5.62 3.20
N GLY A 128 18.02 6.35 2.10
CA GLY A 128 17.26 6.11 0.87
C GLY A 128 17.76 4.87 0.13
N PHE A 129 19.01 4.93 -0.32
CA PHE A 129 19.63 3.86 -1.10
C PHE A 129 21.17 3.97 -1.08
N PRO A 130 21.90 2.86 -1.20
CA PRO A 130 23.36 2.91 -1.31
C PRO A 130 23.81 3.58 -2.61
N LEU A 131 24.96 4.24 -2.60
CA LEU A 131 25.61 4.71 -3.82
C LEU A 131 26.10 3.50 -4.64
N THR A 132 25.95 3.58 -5.95
CA THR A 132 26.40 2.56 -6.90
C THR A 132 27.92 2.53 -7.02
N THR A 133 28.58 3.68 -6.88
CA THR A 133 30.03 3.84 -6.83
C THR A 133 30.47 4.63 -5.60
N PRO A 134 31.68 4.42 -5.06
CA PRO A 134 32.25 5.29 -4.04
C PRO A 134 32.26 6.75 -4.50
N ALA A 135 31.94 7.68 -3.60
CA ALA A 135 31.88 9.11 -3.89
C ALA A 135 32.61 9.92 -2.81
N THR A 136 33.10 11.09 -3.19
CA THR A 136 33.79 12.00 -2.26
C THR A 136 32.78 12.77 -1.43
N LEU A 137 32.97 12.81 -0.11
CA LEU A 137 32.13 13.59 0.79
C LEU A 137 32.50 15.07 0.75
N GLN A 138 31.51 15.96 0.58
CA GLN A 138 31.69 17.40 0.58
C GLN A 138 30.84 18.07 1.68
N PRO A 139 31.46 18.61 2.75
CA PRO A 139 30.75 19.44 3.73
C PRO A 139 30.17 20.70 3.09
N LEU A 140 28.94 21.05 3.44
CA LEU A 140 28.33 22.30 2.99
C LEU A 140 28.82 23.49 3.84
N ARG A 141 29.12 24.62 3.18
CA ARG A 141 29.59 25.84 3.84
C ARG A 141 28.42 26.78 4.17
N VAL A 142 27.59 26.37 5.14
CA VAL A 142 26.45 27.17 5.64
C VAL A 142 26.74 27.63 7.07
N LYS A 143 26.40 28.89 7.41
CA LYS A 143 26.70 29.49 8.73
C LYS A 143 26.15 28.67 9.91
N SER A 144 24.98 28.04 9.78
CA SER A 144 24.38 27.15 10.79
C SER A 144 25.11 25.83 10.98
N GLN A 145 26.11 25.52 10.14
CA GLN A 145 26.82 24.25 10.10
C GLN A 145 28.35 24.43 10.12
N ALA A 146 28.82 25.53 10.73
CA ALA A 146 30.24 25.82 10.89
C ALA A 146 31.02 24.63 11.51
N TRP A 147 30.37 23.87 12.39
CA TRP A 147 30.89 22.66 13.04
C TRP A 147 31.32 21.54 12.07
N ALA A 148 30.71 21.44 10.89
CA ALA A 148 31.04 20.44 9.86
C ALA A 148 32.04 20.99 8.81
N SER A 149 32.01 22.31 8.57
CA SER A 149 32.75 22.97 7.48
C SER A 149 34.27 23.02 7.68
N GLN A 150 34.75 22.82 8.91
CA GLN A 150 36.18 22.84 9.27
C GLN A 150 36.89 21.51 8.99
N LEU A 151 36.15 20.47 8.59
CA LEU A 151 36.69 19.11 8.57
C LEU A 151 37.70 18.82 7.46
N GLY A 152 37.79 19.62 6.39
CA GLY A 152 38.88 19.57 5.38
C GLY A 152 39.17 18.24 4.66
N LEU A 153 38.49 17.15 5.04
CA LEU A 153 38.81 15.79 4.66
C LEU A 153 37.92 15.37 3.49
N SER A 154 38.48 15.40 2.29
CA SER A 154 37.88 14.77 1.11
C SER A 154 38.34 13.31 1.07
N SER A 155 37.44 12.37 1.39
CA SER A 155 37.69 10.95 1.20
C SER A 155 36.60 10.35 0.31
N THR A 156 37.01 9.46 -0.58
CA THR A 156 36.10 8.70 -1.43
C THR A 156 35.69 7.45 -0.69
N ILE A 157 34.41 7.37 -0.32
CA ILE A 157 33.88 6.29 0.51
C ILE A 157 32.60 5.72 -0.10
N LYS A 158 32.30 4.46 0.23
CA LYS A 158 31.04 3.83 -0.19
C LYS A 158 29.93 4.22 0.78
N GLY A 159 29.16 5.24 0.41
CA GLY A 159 28.05 5.76 1.20
C GLY A 159 26.66 5.37 0.66
N GLY A 160 25.64 6.02 1.20
CA GLY A 160 24.28 6.01 0.71
C GLY A 160 23.65 7.38 0.79
N VAL A 161 22.61 7.58 -0.02
CA VAL A 161 21.86 8.82 -0.09
C VAL A 161 20.95 8.92 1.11
N MET A 162 21.07 10.02 1.85
CA MET A 162 20.19 10.37 2.95
C MET A 162 18.98 11.16 2.43
N ILE A 163 17.78 10.81 2.89
CA ILE A 163 16.55 11.50 2.52
C ILE A 163 16.02 12.25 3.75
N PRO A 164 16.11 13.60 3.77
CA PRO A 164 15.48 14.42 4.81
C PRO A 164 13.95 14.31 4.74
N VAL A 165 13.27 14.29 5.88
CA VAL A 165 11.80 14.16 5.95
C VAL A 165 11.10 15.21 6.81
N GLY A 166 11.83 15.96 7.64
CA GLY A 166 11.29 17.02 8.51
C GLY A 166 11.62 18.44 8.03
N LEU A 167 10.83 19.42 8.48
CA LEU A 167 11.08 20.85 8.20
C LEU A 167 12.35 21.39 8.91
N ASP A 168 12.76 20.72 9.99
CA ASP A 168 13.95 21.00 10.78
C ASP A 168 15.19 20.22 10.31
N SER A 169 15.02 19.38 9.28
CA SER A 169 16.06 18.51 8.75
C SER A 169 16.92 19.23 7.73
N GLN A 170 18.21 19.41 8.05
CA GLN A 170 19.16 20.15 7.23
C GLN A 170 20.26 19.22 6.71
N THR A 171 20.63 19.36 5.45
CA THR A 171 21.78 18.63 4.90
C THR A 171 23.07 19.30 5.36
N ALA A 172 24.00 18.55 5.96
CA ALA A 172 25.29 19.05 6.46
C ALA A 172 26.47 18.72 5.52
N ALA A 173 26.34 17.65 4.75
CA ALA A 173 27.29 17.27 3.71
C ALA A 173 26.55 16.56 2.57
N VAL A 174 27.12 16.63 1.38
CA VAL A 174 26.62 15.98 0.17
C VAL A 174 27.68 15.05 -0.41
N TRP A 175 27.24 14.08 -1.21
CA TRP A 175 28.14 13.29 -2.04
C TRP A 175 28.48 14.07 -3.31
N GLN A 176 29.75 14.10 -3.69
CA GLN A 176 30.19 14.53 -5.02
C GLN A 176 29.90 13.42 -6.03
N ALA A 177 28.62 13.30 -6.38
CA ALA A 177 28.07 12.36 -7.36
C ALA A 177 26.95 13.07 -8.15
N ASP A 178 26.43 12.43 -9.20
CA ASP A 178 25.34 12.98 -10.00
C ASP A 178 24.15 13.38 -9.13
N GLY A 179 23.73 14.64 -9.23
CA GLY A 179 22.65 15.22 -8.42
C GLY A 179 23.04 15.65 -7.00
N THR A 180 24.34 15.58 -6.64
CA THR A 180 24.90 15.99 -5.34
C THR A 180 24.04 15.59 -4.13
N PRO A 181 23.69 14.31 -3.98
CA PRO A 181 22.69 13.89 -3.01
C PRO A 181 23.17 14.10 -1.56
N PRO A 182 22.24 14.30 -0.59
CA PRO A 182 22.61 14.44 0.81
C PRO A 182 23.36 13.21 1.34
N ALA A 183 24.46 13.47 2.02
CA ALA A 183 25.31 12.47 2.66
C ALA A 183 25.19 12.49 4.18
N ILE A 184 24.94 13.68 4.75
CA ILE A 184 24.71 13.85 6.19
C ILE A 184 23.50 14.74 6.36
N VAL A 185 22.56 14.31 7.18
CA VAL A 185 21.36 15.09 7.53
C VAL A 185 21.28 15.25 9.03
N VAL A 186 20.86 16.43 9.47
CA VAL A 186 20.84 16.81 10.88
C VAL A 186 19.55 17.52 11.25
N THR A 187 19.07 17.30 12.46
CA THR A 187 18.01 18.09 13.13
C THR A 187 18.62 18.80 14.34
N PRO A 188 17.88 19.59 15.14
CA PRO A 188 18.43 20.12 16.39
C PRO A 188 18.99 19.05 17.35
N GLN A 189 18.42 17.84 17.35
CA GLN A 189 18.77 16.77 18.30
C GLN A 189 19.46 15.56 17.67
N THR A 190 19.46 15.41 16.34
CA THR A 190 19.99 14.22 15.65
C THR A 190 21.05 14.55 14.60
N THR A 191 22.00 13.63 14.42
CA THR A 191 22.96 13.62 13.30
C THR A 191 22.97 12.26 12.63
N PHE A 192 22.67 12.22 11.32
CA PHE A 192 22.62 11.01 10.51
C PHE A 192 23.77 10.98 9.50
N LEU A 193 24.72 10.05 9.67
CA LEU A 193 25.85 9.81 8.78
C LEU A 193 25.53 8.78 7.69
N GLY A 194 25.62 9.17 6.42
CA GLY A 194 25.27 8.35 5.26
C GLY A 194 26.30 7.30 4.84
N TRP A 195 27.09 6.76 5.76
CA TRP A 195 27.97 5.62 5.48
C TRP A 195 28.05 4.69 6.68
N ARG A 196 28.54 3.47 6.46
CA ARG A 196 28.73 2.53 7.57
C ARG A 196 29.98 2.91 8.36
N TRP A 197 29.80 3.30 9.61
CA TRP A 197 30.87 3.78 10.48
C TRP A 197 31.58 2.60 11.16
N GLY A 198 32.91 2.60 11.25
CA GLY A 198 33.62 1.50 11.93
C GLY A 198 33.93 0.27 11.09
N VAL A 199 33.78 0.34 9.76
CA VAL A 199 34.03 -0.80 8.87
C VAL A 199 35.23 -0.50 7.97
N ASP A 200 36.32 -1.26 8.14
CA ASP A 200 37.66 -1.01 7.59
C ASP A 200 37.78 -0.98 6.05
N ARG A 201 36.69 -1.25 5.33
CA ARG A 201 36.62 -1.22 3.86
C ARG A 201 35.68 -0.16 3.30
N VAL A 202 34.99 0.58 4.15
CA VAL A 202 33.92 1.53 3.74
C VAL A 202 34.35 2.98 3.94
N SER A 203 35.00 3.30 5.08
CA SER A 203 35.53 4.64 5.42
C SER A 203 36.87 4.56 6.16
N SER A 204 37.72 5.58 5.98
CA SER A 204 39.01 5.67 6.70
C SER A 204 38.80 6.02 8.18
N SER A 205 39.73 5.60 9.03
CA SER A 205 39.74 5.90 10.47
C SER A 205 39.69 7.41 10.72
N GLU A 206 40.45 8.18 9.95
CA GLU A 206 40.57 9.63 10.09
C GLU A 206 39.24 10.32 9.81
N LEU A 207 38.54 9.89 8.75
CA LEU A 207 37.21 10.41 8.40
C LEU A 207 36.20 10.13 9.50
N ASP A 208 36.10 8.87 9.93
CA ASP A 208 35.12 8.44 10.93
C ASP A 208 35.33 9.17 12.27
N VAL A 209 36.59 9.29 12.70
CA VAL A 209 36.96 10.01 13.92
C VAL A 209 36.63 11.50 13.82
N ALA A 210 36.96 12.13 12.68
CA ALA A 210 36.74 13.56 12.50
C ALA A 210 35.25 13.91 12.47
N TRP A 211 34.43 13.13 11.75
CA TRP A 211 32.98 13.34 11.70
C TRP A 211 32.28 13.01 13.01
N LEU A 212 32.74 12.00 13.75
CA LEU A 212 32.21 11.73 15.07
C LEU A 212 32.48 12.91 16.02
N LYS A 213 33.71 13.43 16.06
CA LYS A 213 34.05 14.61 16.88
C LYS A 213 33.22 15.84 16.51
N ALA A 214 33.06 16.10 15.21
CA ALA A 214 32.24 17.20 14.73
C ALA A 214 30.76 17.03 15.11
N ALA A 215 30.19 15.84 14.94
CA ALA A 215 28.81 15.55 15.35
C ALA A 215 28.62 15.74 16.86
N LEU A 216 29.59 15.28 17.68
CA LEU A 216 29.57 15.40 19.13
C LEU A 216 29.67 16.86 19.62
N SER A 217 30.42 17.72 18.91
CA SER A 217 30.55 19.15 19.27
C SER A 217 29.21 19.90 19.31
N ARG A 218 28.18 19.38 18.64
CA ARG A 218 26.81 19.91 18.64
C ARG A 218 26.07 19.72 19.95
N TYR A 219 26.56 18.82 20.81
CA TYR A 219 25.91 18.41 22.05
C TYR A 219 26.70 18.86 23.30
N GLY A 220 27.77 19.64 23.12
CA GLY A 220 28.65 20.12 24.20
C GLY A 220 30.06 19.53 24.15
N ASN A 221 30.89 19.88 25.13
CA ASN A 221 32.29 19.47 25.19
C ASN A 221 32.40 18.06 25.83
N LEU A 222 32.29 17.02 25.02
CA LEU A 222 32.39 15.62 25.47
C LEU A 222 33.85 15.12 25.60
N SER A 223 34.81 16.04 25.63
CA SER A 223 36.24 15.76 25.72
C SER A 223 36.68 15.59 27.18
N GLY A 224 36.58 14.37 27.70
CA GLY A 224 37.11 13.99 29.01
C GLY A 224 37.88 12.67 28.92
N GLY A 225 39.14 12.65 29.35
CA GLY A 225 40.06 11.50 29.33
C GLY A 225 39.73 10.41 30.35
N GLY A 226 38.52 9.86 30.32
CA GLY A 226 38.04 8.84 31.26
C GLY A 226 37.82 7.47 30.60
N SER A 227 38.26 6.40 31.27
CA SER A 227 38.23 5.01 30.80
C SER A 227 36.85 4.54 30.30
N SER A 228 36.87 3.64 29.31
CA SER A 228 35.68 2.98 28.77
C SER A 228 35.03 2.12 29.86
N ALA A 229 33.80 2.45 30.25
CA ALA A 229 33.02 1.62 31.16
C ALA A 229 32.29 0.53 30.34
N PRO A 230 32.25 -0.73 30.79
CA PRO A 230 31.64 -1.83 30.04
C PRO A 230 30.10 -1.78 29.97
N SER A 231 29.44 -0.91 30.75
CA SER A 231 27.98 -0.76 30.71
C SER A 231 27.53 0.67 31.02
N CYS A 232 26.48 1.12 30.31
CA CYS A 232 25.81 2.40 30.49
C CYS A 232 24.72 2.41 31.60
N LEU A 233 24.47 1.27 32.26
CA LEU A 233 23.39 1.11 33.24
C LEU A 233 23.90 1.32 34.68
N THR A 234 23.06 1.83 35.57
CA THR A 234 23.39 1.96 37.00
C THR A 234 23.43 0.58 37.67
N SER A 235 24.51 0.24 38.37
CA SER A 235 24.61 -0.99 39.15
C SER A 235 23.74 -0.90 40.42
N GLY A 236 22.50 -1.40 40.36
CA GLY A 236 21.67 -1.63 41.53
C GLY A 236 22.15 -2.85 42.32
N GLY A 237 22.48 -2.68 43.59
CA GLY A 237 23.03 -3.72 44.44
C GLY A 237 22.05 -4.86 44.77
N SER A 238 22.51 -6.09 44.57
CA SER A 238 22.20 -7.24 45.43
C SER A 238 23.25 -8.31 45.17
N THR A 239 24.23 -8.41 46.07
CA THR A 239 25.19 -9.51 46.11
C THR A 239 24.50 -10.75 46.66
N ARG A 240 24.41 -11.79 45.83
CA ARG A 240 24.28 -13.17 46.31
C ARG A 240 25.38 -13.98 45.65
N GLU A 241 26.53 -14.06 46.34
CA GLU A 241 27.61 -14.99 46.01
C GLU A 241 27.11 -16.44 46.12
N LEU A 242 27.52 -17.27 45.16
CA LEU A 242 27.62 -18.73 45.24
C LEU A 242 28.70 -19.17 44.21
N PRO A 243 29.40 -20.29 44.43
CA PRO A 243 30.86 -20.32 44.48
C PRO A 243 31.51 -20.85 43.19
N THR A 244 32.78 -20.53 43.01
CA THR A 244 33.65 -21.01 41.93
C THR A 244 33.96 -22.51 42.04
N PRO A 245 33.96 -23.25 40.90
CA PRO A 245 34.72 -24.50 40.74
C PRO A 245 36.04 -24.27 39.96
N PRO A 246 37.03 -25.18 40.10
CA PRO A 246 38.45 -24.95 39.81
C PRO A 246 38.84 -25.10 38.33
N PRO A 247 40.06 -24.68 37.91
CA PRO A 247 40.47 -24.63 36.50
C PRO A 247 40.83 -26.02 35.94
N ALA A 248 40.54 -26.23 34.66
CA ALA A 248 40.96 -27.41 33.90
C ALA A 248 42.21 -27.11 33.02
N PRO A 249 43.03 -28.14 32.67
CA PRO A 249 44.39 -28.00 32.14
C PRO A 249 44.47 -27.83 30.60
N PRO A 250 45.67 -27.58 30.02
CA PRO A 250 45.83 -27.08 28.65
C PRO A 250 45.66 -28.15 27.55
N ASN A 251 45.12 -27.73 26.41
CA ASN A 251 44.90 -28.55 25.21
C ASN A 251 46.18 -28.77 24.38
N ILE A 252 46.37 -30.01 23.94
CA ILE A 252 47.42 -30.51 23.05
C ILE A 252 46.92 -30.52 21.60
N THR A 253 47.76 -30.05 20.67
CA THR A 253 47.60 -30.08 19.21
C THR A 253 47.98 -31.44 18.62
N PRO A 254 47.37 -31.88 17.50
CA PRO A 254 48.19 -32.51 16.46
C PRO A 254 47.92 -32.05 15.01
N GLN A 255 48.95 -32.29 14.19
CA GLN A 255 49.31 -31.72 12.88
C GLN A 255 48.61 -32.33 11.66
N ARG A 256 48.76 -31.60 10.54
CA ARG A 256 48.48 -31.95 9.13
C ARG A 256 49.70 -32.58 8.45
N PRO A 257 49.53 -33.38 7.38
CA PRO A 257 50.56 -33.53 6.34
C PRO A 257 50.10 -33.10 4.93
N THR A 258 51.03 -32.48 4.21
CA THR A 258 51.07 -32.19 2.75
C THR A 258 51.68 -33.35 1.97
N PRO A 259 51.54 -33.38 0.63
CA PRO A 259 52.70 -33.70 -0.20
C PRO A 259 52.93 -32.76 -1.42
N GLN A 260 54.15 -32.88 -1.96
CA GLN A 260 54.94 -31.95 -2.78
C GLN A 260 54.74 -32.08 -4.30
N SER A 261 55.19 -31.05 -5.04
CA SER A 261 55.39 -30.98 -6.51
C SER A 261 56.78 -31.50 -6.94
N PRO A 262 57.05 -31.65 -8.26
CA PRO A 262 58.20 -30.93 -8.88
C PRO A 262 57.95 -30.51 -10.37
N PRO A 263 58.89 -29.92 -11.15
CA PRO A 263 59.11 -28.46 -11.24
C PRO A 263 59.15 -27.89 -12.69
N GLN A 264 59.37 -26.57 -12.75
CA GLN A 264 59.35 -25.62 -13.90
C GLN A 264 60.43 -25.83 -14.99
N SER A 265 60.19 -25.33 -16.21
CA SER A 265 61.19 -24.60 -17.00
C SER A 265 60.57 -23.61 -18.03
N ARG A 266 61.39 -22.62 -18.41
CA ARG A 266 61.07 -21.32 -19.06
C ARG A 266 60.94 -21.40 -20.59
N ASN A 267 60.17 -20.48 -21.20
CA ASN A 267 60.62 -19.45 -22.16
C ASN A 267 59.48 -18.91 -23.05
N THR A 268 59.38 -17.59 -23.14
CA THR A 268 58.69 -16.81 -24.19
C THR A 268 59.52 -16.81 -25.48
N PRO A 269 58.92 -16.62 -26.68
CA PRO A 269 58.87 -15.27 -27.27
C PRO A 269 57.61 -14.96 -28.13
N GLN A 270 57.61 -13.73 -28.66
CA GLN A 270 56.52 -12.91 -29.22
C GLN A 270 55.94 -13.35 -30.59
N ARG A 271 54.76 -12.76 -30.87
CA ARG A 271 53.89 -12.67 -32.09
C ARG A 271 54.60 -12.55 -33.46
N PRO A 272 53.87 -12.86 -34.56
CA PRO A 272 53.33 -11.77 -35.40
C PRO A 272 51.87 -11.95 -35.88
N ILE A 273 51.34 -10.84 -36.39
CA ILE A 273 49.99 -10.54 -36.90
C ILE A 273 49.81 -11.09 -38.34
N SER A 274 48.64 -11.64 -38.72
CA SER A 274 47.91 -11.28 -39.97
C SER A 274 46.62 -12.09 -40.24
N GLN A 275 45.61 -11.35 -40.74
CA GLN A 275 44.55 -11.70 -41.72
C GLN A 275 43.31 -12.55 -41.36
N ASN A 276 42.16 -11.85 -41.38
CA ASN A 276 40.80 -12.39 -41.56
C ASN A 276 40.52 -12.72 -43.05
N PRO A 277 39.70 -13.76 -43.31
CA PRO A 277 38.75 -13.80 -44.43
C PRO A 277 37.27 -13.87 -43.95
N PRO A 278 36.27 -13.71 -44.85
CA PRO A 278 34.95 -13.15 -44.54
C PRO A 278 33.86 -14.16 -44.09
N GLN A 279 32.77 -13.56 -43.58
CA GLN A 279 31.61 -14.09 -42.84
C GLN A 279 30.77 -15.23 -43.50
N PRO A 280 29.91 -15.87 -42.69
CA PRO A 280 28.49 -16.01 -43.04
C PRO A 280 27.53 -15.40 -41.99
N PRO A 281 26.26 -15.12 -42.35
CA PRO A 281 25.35 -14.27 -41.61
C PRO A 281 24.87 -14.93 -40.31
N VAL A 282 25.01 -14.21 -39.19
CA VAL A 282 24.46 -14.64 -37.90
C VAL A 282 22.95 -14.41 -37.91
N THR A 283 22.21 -15.51 -37.97
CA THR A 283 20.79 -15.59 -37.62
C THR A 283 20.56 -14.94 -36.26
N LEU A 284 19.81 -13.84 -36.24
CA LEU A 284 19.33 -13.19 -35.01
C LEU A 284 18.43 -14.18 -34.27
N ARG A 285 18.94 -14.67 -33.14
CA ARG A 285 18.15 -15.38 -32.13
C ARG A 285 17.20 -14.35 -31.48
N PRO A 286 15.91 -14.65 -31.30
CA PRO A 286 14.99 -13.71 -30.67
C PRO A 286 15.45 -13.42 -29.23
N PRO A 287 15.41 -12.15 -28.77
CA PRO A 287 15.82 -11.81 -27.42
C PRO A 287 14.85 -12.43 -26.39
N ASN A 288 15.41 -12.99 -25.33
CA ASN A 288 14.68 -13.42 -24.14
C ASN A 288 13.97 -12.21 -23.54
N LEU A 289 12.67 -12.09 -23.81
CA LEU A 289 11.76 -11.10 -23.24
C LEU A 289 11.25 -11.60 -21.89
N ASN A 290 12.12 -11.64 -20.88
CA ASN A 290 11.71 -11.82 -19.49
C ASN A 290 12.42 -10.77 -18.63
N GLU A 291 11.89 -9.55 -18.63
CA GLU A 291 12.08 -8.59 -17.54
C GLU A 291 11.06 -7.46 -17.70
N GLN A 292 9.91 -7.65 -17.05
CA GLN A 292 8.79 -6.73 -17.03
C GLN A 292 8.55 -6.25 -15.58
N LEU A 293 9.26 -5.19 -15.14
CA LEU A 293 9.03 -4.55 -13.82
C LEU A 293 8.13 -3.32 -13.93
N ILE A 294 6.84 -3.49 -13.60
CA ILE A 294 5.90 -2.38 -13.33
C ILE A 294 6.44 -1.70 -12.07
N ILE A 295 6.49 -0.36 -12.04
CA ILE A 295 6.92 0.32 -10.81
C ILE A 295 5.91 -0.03 -9.73
N GLU A 296 6.39 -0.87 -8.82
CA GLU A 296 5.74 -1.50 -7.70
C GLU A 296 5.47 -0.46 -6.60
N PRO A 297 4.37 -0.56 -5.83
CA PRO A 297 4.48 -0.36 -4.39
C PRO A 297 5.30 -1.54 -3.84
N GLU A 298 6.44 -1.26 -3.20
CA GLU A 298 7.37 -2.27 -2.66
C GLU A 298 6.63 -3.37 -1.91
N ALA A 299 6.57 -4.55 -2.52
CA ALA A 299 6.27 -5.81 -1.88
C ALA A 299 7.59 -6.55 -1.67
N GLU A 300 7.79 -7.22 -0.54
CA GLU A 300 8.99 -7.99 -0.22
C GLU A 300 8.88 -9.45 -0.70
N GLN A 301 10.01 -10.14 -0.82
CA GLN A 301 10.10 -11.57 -1.15
C GLN A 301 9.97 -12.47 0.10
N PRO A 302 9.48 -13.71 -0.05
CA PRO A 302 9.17 -14.61 1.06
C PRO A 302 10.44 -15.14 1.76
N ARG A 303 10.41 -15.15 3.10
CA ARG A 303 11.52 -15.62 3.94
C ARG A 303 11.62 -17.16 3.96
N SER A 304 12.81 -17.66 3.65
CA SER A 304 13.26 -18.99 4.05
C SER A 304 13.65 -19.01 5.55
N GLN A 305 13.16 -20.01 6.28
CA GLN A 305 13.44 -20.24 7.70
C GLN A 305 14.92 -20.50 8.00
N PRO A 306 15.48 -19.95 9.10
CA PRO A 306 16.58 -20.56 9.82
C PRO A 306 16.12 -21.16 11.14
N ARG A 307 16.56 -22.40 11.37
CA ARG A 307 16.36 -23.20 12.58
C ARG A 307 16.86 -22.49 13.86
N GLY A 308 16.00 -22.48 14.87
CA GLY A 308 16.30 -22.69 16.29
C GLY A 308 17.25 -21.71 17.00
N ARG A 309 16.69 -20.65 17.62
CA ARG A 309 17.24 -19.98 18.84
C ARG A 309 16.08 -19.44 19.71
N ARG A 310 16.32 -19.32 21.03
CA ARG A 310 15.33 -18.96 22.09
C ARG A 310 14.51 -17.71 21.73
N GLY A 311 13.19 -17.78 21.96
CA GLY A 311 12.20 -16.85 21.42
C GLY A 311 12.18 -15.49 22.07
N THR A 312 12.23 -14.46 21.24
CA THR A 312 11.99 -13.07 21.64
C THR A 312 10.57 -12.89 22.19
N ALA A 313 10.46 -12.13 23.28
CA ALA A 313 9.17 -11.79 23.87
C ALA A 313 8.21 -11.16 22.85
N ILE A 314 6.92 -11.49 22.96
CA ILE A 314 5.86 -10.84 22.20
C ILE A 314 5.31 -9.72 23.09
N SER A 315 5.43 -8.47 22.64
CA SER A 315 4.94 -7.31 23.40
C SER A 315 3.40 -7.27 23.45
N ARG A 316 2.82 -6.57 24.43
CA ARG A 316 1.35 -6.38 24.51
C ARG A 316 0.73 -5.78 23.25
N ALA A 317 1.46 -4.90 22.55
CA ALA A 317 1.00 -4.35 21.28
C ALA A 317 0.95 -5.42 20.18
N GLN A 318 2.01 -6.23 20.07
CA GLN A 318 2.07 -7.35 19.13
C GLN A 318 1.03 -8.43 19.47
N THR A 319 0.82 -8.75 20.75
CA THR A 319 -0.21 -9.70 21.17
C THR A 319 -1.59 -9.24 20.71
N ARG A 320 -1.93 -7.96 20.91
CA ARG A 320 -3.21 -7.40 20.45
C ARG A 320 -3.37 -7.45 18.94
N GLN A 321 -2.33 -7.10 18.18
CA GLN A 321 -2.35 -7.20 16.72
C GLN A 321 -2.54 -8.65 16.25
N MET A 322 -1.71 -9.57 16.76
CA MET A 322 -1.78 -11.00 16.41
C MET A 322 -3.12 -11.64 16.80
N GLN A 323 -3.70 -11.21 17.93
CA GLN A 323 -5.04 -11.61 18.35
C GLN A 323 -6.09 -11.10 17.38
N GLN A 324 -6.08 -9.80 17.07
CA GLN A 324 -7.02 -9.19 16.14
C GLN A 324 -6.96 -9.83 14.75
N GLU A 325 -5.75 -10.14 14.27
CA GLU A 325 -5.55 -10.83 12.99
C GLU A 325 -6.21 -12.19 12.95
N LEU A 326 -6.02 -13.01 13.99
CA LEU A 326 -6.70 -14.31 14.07
C LEU A 326 -8.20 -14.17 14.25
N GLU A 327 -8.67 -13.22 15.05
CA GLU A 327 -10.12 -12.97 15.23
C GLU A 327 -10.79 -12.57 13.92
N ASN A 328 -10.17 -11.65 13.18
CA ASN A 328 -10.65 -11.22 11.86
C ASN A 328 -10.62 -12.36 10.84
N LEU A 329 -9.53 -13.12 10.79
CA LEU A 329 -9.36 -14.24 9.87
C LEU A 329 -10.34 -15.39 10.17
N ILE A 330 -10.55 -15.72 11.45
CA ILE A 330 -11.56 -16.69 11.89
C ILE A 330 -12.97 -16.20 11.51
N GLY A 331 -13.27 -14.93 11.76
CA GLY A 331 -14.57 -14.34 11.42
C GLY A 331 -14.86 -14.38 9.92
N ARG A 332 -13.86 -14.07 9.07
CA ARG A 332 -13.98 -14.21 7.60
C ARG A 332 -14.21 -15.64 7.17
N LEU A 333 -13.49 -16.61 7.76
CA LEU A 333 -13.72 -18.02 7.49
C LEU A 333 -15.15 -18.43 7.88
N GLU A 334 -15.62 -18.05 9.07
CA GLU A 334 -16.98 -18.33 9.54
C GLU A 334 -18.03 -17.73 8.58
N SER A 335 -17.81 -16.49 8.11
CA SER A 335 -18.65 -15.83 7.12
C SER A 335 -18.69 -16.59 5.79
N ALA A 336 -17.53 -17.00 5.27
CA ALA A 336 -17.42 -17.76 4.01
C ALA A 336 -18.11 -19.13 4.11
N LEU A 337 -17.90 -19.84 5.22
CA LEU A 337 -18.49 -21.15 5.46
C LEU A 337 -20.01 -21.07 5.63
N LEU A 338 -20.51 -20.03 6.31
CA LEU A 338 -21.94 -19.80 6.46
C LEU A 338 -22.59 -19.54 5.10
N LEU A 339 -22.02 -18.65 4.28
CA LEU A 339 -22.52 -18.39 2.93
C LEU A 339 -22.57 -19.68 2.09
N ALA A 340 -21.52 -20.49 2.18
CA ALA A 340 -21.46 -21.75 1.46
C ALA A 340 -22.54 -22.74 1.93
N ALA A 341 -22.70 -22.92 3.24
CA ALA A 341 -23.69 -23.83 3.83
C ALA A 341 -25.13 -23.38 3.55
N ALA A 342 -25.38 -22.07 3.61
CA ALA A 342 -26.69 -21.48 3.35
C ALA A 342 -27.10 -21.54 1.86
N THR A 343 -26.17 -21.86 0.94
CA THR A 343 -26.48 -21.95 -0.50
C THR A 343 -27.42 -23.12 -0.81
N GLU A 344 -27.39 -24.20 -0.02
CA GLU A 344 -28.26 -25.37 -0.17
C GLU A 344 -29.56 -25.28 0.65
N GLN A 345 -29.74 -24.20 1.42
CA GLN A 345 -30.92 -24.00 2.26
C GLN A 345 -32.16 -23.72 1.40
N GLU A 346 -33.27 -24.42 1.68
CA GLU A 346 -34.55 -24.15 1.03
C GLU A 346 -35.01 -22.70 1.26
N ASN A 347 -35.63 -22.10 0.24
CA ASN A 347 -36.22 -20.77 0.37
C ASN A 347 -37.40 -20.83 1.36
N MET A 348 -37.22 -20.22 2.51
CA MET A 348 -38.21 -20.08 3.58
C MET A 348 -38.20 -18.63 4.06
N SER A 349 -39.35 -18.12 4.49
CA SER A 349 -39.42 -16.81 5.13
C SER A 349 -38.70 -16.83 6.48
N VAL A 350 -38.21 -15.68 6.94
CA VAL A 350 -37.54 -15.59 8.24
C VAL A 350 -38.55 -15.77 9.37
N SER A 351 -39.79 -15.27 9.21
CA SER A 351 -40.88 -15.48 10.16
C SER A 351 -41.23 -16.96 10.33
N ASP A 352 -41.37 -17.73 9.24
CA ASP A 352 -41.67 -19.17 9.33
C ASP A 352 -40.53 -19.92 10.03
N ALA A 353 -39.27 -19.57 9.74
CA ALA A 353 -38.11 -20.16 10.39
C ALA A 353 -38.07 -19.82 11.90
N ALA A 354 -38.43 -18.59 12.27
CA ALA A 354 -38.54 -18.15 13.66
C ALA A 354 -39.65 -18.90 14.43
N GLU A 355 -40.82 -19.11 13.81
CA GLU A 355 -41.89 -19.92 14.39
C GLU A 355 -41.45 -21.38 14.62
N ARG A 356 -40.79 -21.99 13.64
CA ARG A 356 -40.24 -23.36 13.78
C ARG A 356 -39.18 -23.43 14.86
N PHE A 357 -38.31 -22.44 14.98
CA PHE A 357 -37.30 -22.36 16.02
C PHE A 357 -37.94 -22.31 17.41
N GLN A 358 -38.95 -21.45 17.63
CA GLN A 358 -39.69 -21.38 18.90
C GLN A 358 -40.44 -22.67 19.22
N ALA A 359 -40.94 -23.39 18.20
CA ALA A 359 -41.57 -24.68 18.39
C ALA A 359 -40.57 -25.80 18.73
N ALA A 360 -39.36 -25.75 18.15
CA ALA A 360 -38.31 -26.75 18.34
C ALA A 360 -37.66 -26.72 19.73
N ASP A 361 -37.72 -25.59 20.43
CA ASP A 361 -37.26 -25.46 21.83
C ASP A 361 -37.99 -26.40 22.82
N LYS A 362 -39.09 -27.05 22.37
CA LYS A 362 -39.82 -28.09 23.11
C LYS A 362 -39.36 -29.53 22.80
N ALA A 363 -38.48 -29.73 21.83
CA ALA A 363 -37.99 -31.05 21.40
C ALA A 363 -36.47 -31.14 21.55
N THR A 364 -36.02 -31.79 22.61
CA THR A 364 -34.62 -32.11 22.86
C THR A 364 -34.12 -33.15 21.86
N ASN A 365 -33.32 -32.74 20.88
CA ASN A 365 -32.20 -33.51 20.36
C ASN A 365 -31.26 -32.57 19.56
N PRO A 366 -29.98 -32.44 19.93
CA PRO A 366 -29.05 -31.62 19.16
C PRO A 366 -28.74 -32.30 17.82
N SER A 367 -28.92 -31.56 16.73
CA SER A 367 -28.45 -31.94 15.41
C SER A 367 -26.91 -32.01 15.40
N PRO A 368 -26.30 -32.93 14.61
CA PRO A 368 -24.85 -33.01 14.50
C PRO A 368 -24.28 -31.69 13.99
N GLU A 369 -23.23 -31.21 14.67
CA GLU A 369 -22.58 -29.94 14.36
C GLU A 369 -21.95 -29.97 12.95
N PRO A 370 -22.24 -28.99 12.06
CA PRO A 370 -21.62 -28.94 10.75
C PRO A 370 -20.09 -28.91 10.84
N ARG A 371 -19.42 -29.62 9.92
CA ARG A 371 -17.95 -29.69 9.84
C ARG A 371 -17.28 -28.30 9.76
N ALA A 372 -17.99 -27.33 9.20
CA ALA A 372 -17.62 -25.92 9.14
C ALA A 372 -17.44 -25.27 10.52
N THR A 373 -18.37 -25.53 11.45
CA THR A 373 -18.36 -24.98 12.81
C THR A 373 -17.23 -25.57 13.66
N LEU A 374 -16.83 -26.81 13.37
CA LEU A 374 -15.72 -27.47 14.06
C LEU A 374 -14.39 -26.75 13.84
N VAL A 375 -14.05 -26.40 12.59
CA VAL A 375 -12.76 -25.75 12.28
C VAL A 375 -12.67 -24.37 12.95
N ALA A 376 -13.74 -23.59 12.88
CA ALA A 376 -13.80 -22.28 13.51
C ALA A 376 -13.67 -22.39 15.04
N ARG A 377 -14.34 -23.37 15.67
CA ARG A 377 -14.20 -23.66 17.10
C ARG A 377 -12.75 -24.04 17.46
N GLU A 378 -12.14 -24.95 16.72
CA GLU A 378 -10.74 -25.35 16.93
C GLU A 378 -9.78 -24.17 16.77
N ALA A 379 -10.03 -23.28 15.82
CA ALA A 379 -9.25 -22.07 15.63
C ALA A 379 -9.39 -21.11 16.81
N ARG A 380 -10.62 -20.91 17.35
CA ARG A 380 -10.86 -20.12 18.57
C ARG A 380 -10.20 -20.74 19.80
N THR A 381 -10.25 -22.05 19.98
CA THR A 381 -9.48 -22.75 21.03
C THR A 381 -7.98 -22.56 20.81
N GLY A 382 -7.52 -22.58 19.56
CA GLY A 382 -6.14 -22.33 19.20
C GLY A 382 -5.67 -20.91 19.53
N LEU A 383 -6.52 -19.90 19.32
CA LEU A 383 -6.30 -18.52 19.73
C LEU A 383 -6.22 -18.38 21.26
N GLN A 384 -7.12 -19.03 22.00
CA GLN A 384 -7.05 -19.04 23.47
C GLN A 384 -5.75 -19.70 23.96
N THR A 385 -5.32 -20.78 23.31
CA THR A 385 -4.03 -21.42 23.59
C THR A 385 -2.87 -20.47 23.32
N PHE A 386 -2.91 -19.71 22.21
CA PHE A 386 -1.93 -18.67 21.91
C PHE A 386 -1.83 -17.65 23.06
N LEU A 387 -2.95 -17.10 23.51
CA LEU A 387 -2.98 -16.12 24.61
C LEU A 387 -2.44 -16.71 25.92
N GLN A 388 -2.82 -17.94 26.27
CA GLN A 388 -2.29 -18.63 27.46
C GLN A 388 -0.77 -18.86 27.39
N LEU A 389 -0.23 -19.14 26.19
CA LEU A 389 1.22 -19.29 26.00
C LEU A 389 1.93 -17.94 26.16
N ILE A 390 1.31 -16.82 25.77
CA ILE A 390 1.82 -15.47 26.05
C ILE A 390 1.86 -15.23 27.55
N ASP A 391 0.77 -15.51 28.27
CA ASP A 391 0.66 -15.29 29.72
C ASP A 391 1.68 -16.12 30.51
N ARG A 392 2.04 -17.31 30.00
CA ARG A 392 3.09 -18.19 30.57
C ARG A 392 4.51 -17.81 30.14
N GLY A 393 4.69 -16.77 29.33
CA GLY A 393 6.00 -16.37 28.80
C GLY A 393 6.59 -17.35 27.77
N GLN A 394 5.78 -18.24 27.20
CA GLN A 394 6.19 -19.28 26.24
C GLN A 394 6.15 -18.76 24.79
N TYR A 395 6.85 -17.67 24.51
CA TYR A 395 6.70 -16.90 23.27
C TYR A 395 6.99 -17.66 21.97
N ASN A 396 7.97 -18.56 21.94
CA ASN A 396 8.21 -19.40 20.76
C ASN A 396 7.04 -20.33 20.45
N GLN A 397 6.47 -20.94 21.49
CA GLN A 397 5.29 -21.80 21.34
C GLN A 397 4.08 -20.96 20.95
N ALA A 398 3.95 -19.74 21.49
CA ALA A 398 2.90 -18.81 21.08
C ALA A 398 3.01 -18.46 19.58
N ARG A 399 4.19 -18.11 19.05
CA ARG A 399 4.37 -17.86 17.61
C ARG A 399 4.00 -19.07 16.76
N GLN A 400 4.49 -20.26 17.14
CA GLN A 400 4.17 -21.50 16.43
C GLN A 400 2.68 -21.82 16.48
N GLN A 401 2.02 -21.57 17.61
CA GLN A 401 0.59 -21.77 17.76
C GLN A 401 -0.19 -20.79 16.89
N TRP A 402 0.22 -19.52 16.88
CA TRP A 402 -0.40 -18.49 16.05
C TRP A 402 -0.28 -18.81 14.55
N GLU A 403 0.93 -19.15 14.07
CA GLU A 403 1.17 -19.55 12.69
C GLU A 403 0.34 -20.79 12.32
N ARG A 404 0.31 -21.80 13.20
CA ARG A 404 -0.49 -23.01 13.00
C ARG A 404 -1.98 -22.71 12.86
N VAL A 405 -2.52 -21.83 13.71
CA VAL A 405 -3.94 -21.45 13.64
C VAL A 405 -4.21 -20.71 12.35
N ARG A 406 -3.40 -19.70 12.02
CA ARG A 406 -3.53 -18.91 10.78
C ARG A 406 -3.51 -19.80 9.54
N ASP A 407 -2.51 -20.67 9.42
CA ASP A 407 -2.33 -21.54 8.26
C ASP A 407 -3.48 -22.57 8.16
N ARG A 408 -3.96 -23.09 9.30
CA ARG A 408 -5.12 -24.00 9.35
C ARG A 408 -6.41 -23.30 8.91
N VAL A 409 -6.63 -22.07 9.35
CA VAL A 409 -7.81 -21.28 8.96
C VAL A 409 -7.79 -20.99 7.47
N LEU A 410 -6.65 -20.52 6.94
CA LEU A 410 -6.48 -20.29 5.49
C LEU A 410 -6.73 -21.56 4.65
N ALA A 411 -6.21 -22.70 5.09
CA ALA A 411 -6.40 -23.98 4.40
C ALA A 411 -7.85 -24.52 4.48
N SER A 412 -8.71 -23.92 5.30
CA SER A 412 -10.08 -24.39 5.53
C SER A 412 -11.13 -23.56 4.80
N TYR A 413 -10.72 -22.56 4.01
CA TYR A 413 -11.64 -21.82 3.16
C TYR A 413 -12.42 -22.76 2.21
N PRO A 414 -13.72 -22.51 1.99
CA PRO A 414 -14.55 -23.30 1.08
C PRO A 414 -14.18 -23.04 -0.40
N VAL A 415 -13.12 -23.70 -0.88
CA VAL A 415 -12.57 -23.50 -2.23
C VAL A 415 -13.20 -24.40 -3.31
N ASP A 416 -14.04 -25.35 -2.92
CA ASP A 416 -14.62 -26.36 -3.81
C ASP A 416 -16.15 -26.28 -3.95
N GLN A 417 -16.76 -25.23 -3.40
CA GLN A 417 -18.20 -25.01 -3.42
C GLN A 417 -18.54 -23.53 -3.65
N PRO A 418 -19.72 -23.20 -4.17
CA PRO A 418 -20.12 -21.82 -4.42
C PRO A 418 -20.11 -21.00 -3.13
N VAL A 419 -19.48 -19.81 -3.19
CA VAL A 419 -19.46 -18.81 -2.11
C VAL A 419 -19.67 -17.43 -2.68
N ASN A 420 -20.70 -17.28 -3.49
CA ASN A 420 -20.95 -16.04 -4.21
C ASN A 420 -22.41 -15.63 -4.15
N TYR A 421 -22.58 -14.32 -4.25
CA TYR A 421 -23.84 -13.66 -4.55
C TYR A 421 -23.57 -12.70 -5.72
N PRO A 422 -24.59 -12.03 -6.28
CA PRO A 422 -24.39 -11.12 -7.40
C PRO A 422 -23.40 -10.00 -7.08
N GLU A 423 -22.26 -9.99 -7.76
CA GLU A 423 -21.14 -9.05 -7.53
C GLU A 423 -20.39 -8.79 -8.83
N ILE A 424 -19.70 -7.64 -8.90
CA ILE A 424 -18.80 -7.33 -10.01
C ILE A 424 -17.47 -8.04 -9.77
N ARG A 425 -17.00 -8.80 -10.76
CA ARG A 425 -15.77 -9.58 -10.72
C ARG A 425 -14.92 -9.13 -11.88
N ALA A 426 -14.23 -8.01 -11.67
CA ALA A 426 -13.47 -7.34 -12.71
C ALA A 426 -12.03 -7.87 -12.79
N MET A 427 -11.45 -7.83 -13.99
CA MET A 427 -10.03 -8.12 -14.21
C MET A 427 -9.40 -7.05 -15.11
N TRP A 428 -8.26 -6.50 -14.70
CA TRP A 428 -7.41 -5.74 -15.61
C TRP A 428 -6.64 -6.65 -16.55
N LEU A 429 -6.77 -6.38 -17.85
CA LEU A 429 -6.01 -7.03 -18.90
C LEU A 429 -4.97 -6.05 -19.46
N ASP A 430 -3.72 -6.21 -19.04
CA ASP A 430 -2.62 -5.31 -19.37
C ASP A 430 -2.16 -5.44 -20.84
N ARG A 431 -1.58 -4.37 -21.37
CA ARG A 431 -0.98 -4.27 -22.71
C ARG A 431 0.06 -5.36 -22.97
N GLY A 432 0.82 -5.77 -21.95
CA GLY A 432 1.80 -6.85 -22.08
C GLY A 432 1.14 -8.17 -22.48
N THR A 433 0.00 -8.48 -21.86
CA THR A 433 -0.85 -9.62 -22.17
C THR A 433 -1.47 -9.49 -23.55
N ILE A 434 -2.02 -8.34 -23.90
CA ILE A 434 -2.66 -8.11 -25.20
C ILE A 434 -1.65 -8.27 -26.34
N VAL A 435 -0.46 -7.66 -26.21
CA VAL A 435 0.63 -7.78 -27.19
C VAL A 435 1.10 -9.23 -27.36
N ARG A 436 1.13 -10.01 -26.26
CA ARG A 436 1.51 -11.43 -26.33
C ARG A 436 0.49 -12.30 -27.06
N ALA A 437 -0.78 -11.89 -27.10
CA ALA A 437 -1.82 -12.63 -27.79
C ALA A 437 -1.59 -12.63 -29.31
N LYS A 438 -1.13 -11.56 -29.96
CA LYS A 438 -0.83 -11.53 -31.42
C LYS A 438 -1.98 -11.87 -32.39
N SER A 439 -3.09 -12.46 -31.96
CA SER A 439 -4.24 -12.85 -32.78
C SER A 439 -5.52 -12.97 -31.96
N GLU A 440 -6.68 -12.96 -32.64
CA GLU A 440 -7.99 -13.21 -32.02
C GLU A 440 -8.05 -14.60 -31.34
N ALA A 441 -7.49 -15.65 -31.95
CA ALA A 441 -7.51 -17.00 -31.40
C ALA A 441 -6.72 -17.13 -30.09
N ASP A 442 -5.60 -16.42 -29.99
CA ASP A 442 -4.80 -16.37 -28.76
C ASP A 442 -5.48 -15.54 -27.68
N LEU A 443 -6.13 -14.45 -28.07
CA LEU A 443 -6.95 -13.64 -27.16
C LEU A 443 -8.18 -14.42 -26.68
N ALA A 444 -8.78 -15.26 -27.53
CA ALA A 444 -9.89 -16.14 -27.16
C ALA A 444 -9.49 -17.09 -26.03
N ARG A 445 -8.27 -17.66 -26.06
CA ARG A 445 -7.76 -18.51 -24.97
C ARG A 445 -7.62 -17.76 -23.63
N ILE A 446 -7.28 -16.47 -23.68
CA ILE A 446 -7.23 -15.61 -22.50
C ILE A 446 -8.65 -15.37 -21.97
N PHE A 447 -9.59 -15.05 -22.84
CA PHE A 447 -11.00 -14.81 -22.50
C PHE A 447 -11.70 -16.08 -21.98
N ASP A 448 -11.35 -17.27 -22.50
CA ASP A 448 -11.82 -18.56 -21.96
C ASP A 448 -11.35 -18.76 -20.53
N ARG A 449 -10.10 -18.39 -20.22
CA ARG A 449 -9.58 -18.46 -18.85
C ARG A 449 -10.33 -17.50 -17.92
N LEU A 450 -10.58 -16.26 -18.37
CA LEU A 450 -11.35 -15.27 -17.62
C LEU A 450 -12.78 -15.74 -17.33
N ALA A 451 -13.50 -16.18 -18.37
CA ALA A 451 -14.85 -16.72 -18.24
C ALA A 451 -14.88 -17.96 -17.33
N SER A 452 -13.91 -18.86 -17.45
CA SER A 452 -13.80 -20.04 -16.58
C SER A 452 -13.57 -19.67 -15.10
N ALA A 453 -12.92 -18.54 -14.82
CA ALA A 453 -12.74 -18.02 -13.47
C ALA A 453 -13.97 -17.25 -12.96
N GLY A 454 -15.01 -17.09 -13.79
CA GLY A 454 -16.22 -16.34 -13.49
C GLY A 454 -16.05 -14.83 -13.54
N ILE A 455 -14.96 -14.32 -14.14
CA ILE A 455 -14.82 -12.88 -14.41
C ILE A 455 -15.98 -12.44 -15.32
N ASN A 456 -16.63 -11.34 -14.96
CA ASN A 456 -17.80 -10.81 -15.69
C ASN A 456 -17.59 -9.38 -16.23
N THR A 457 -16.51 -8.71 -15.84
CA THR A 457 -16.13 -7.39 -16.36
C THR A 457 -14.62 -7.36 -16.65
N ILE A 458 -14.22 -6.84 -17.81
CA ILE A 458 -12.81 -6.73 -18.22
C ILE A 458 -12.46 -5.26 -18.37
N PHE A 459 -11.36 -4.84 -17.73
CA PHE A 459 -10.73 -3.54 -17.97
C PHE A 459 -9.58 -3.76 -18.95
N PHE A 460 -9.85 -3.53 -20.24
CA PHE A 460 -8.96 -3.89 -21.35
C PHE A 460 -8.05 -2.71 -21.73
N GLU A 461 -6.74 -2.82 -21.53
CA GLU A 461 -5.80 -1.70 -21.75
C GLU A 461 -5.77 -1.26 -23.22
N THR A 462 -6.54 -0.21 -23.51
CA THR A 462 -6.89 0.22 -24.87
C THR A 462 -6.00 1.36 -25.35
N VAL A 463 -5.63 2.27 -24.45
CA VAL A 463 -4.67 3.35 -24.73
C VAL A 463 -3.64 3.40 -23.60
N ASN A 464 -2.37 3.23 -23.96
CA ASN A 464 -1.24 3.26 -23.03
C ASN A 464 -0.09 4.09 -23.63
N ALA A 465 0.44 5.04 -22.85
CA ALA A 465 1.59 5.85 -23.24
C ALA A 465 1.45 6.46 -24.66
N SER A 466 0.27 7.03 -24.93
CA SER A 466 -0.10 7.67 -26.20
C SER A 466 -0.18 6.75 -27.43
N TYR A 467 -0.20 5.42 -27.22
CA TYR A 467 -0.50 4.47 -28.29
C TYR A 467 -1.85 3.83 -28.05
N SER A 468 -2.68 3.79 -29.08
CA SER A 468 -3.87 2.94 -29.11
C SER A 468 -3.47 1.49 -29.39
N ILE A 469 -4.23 0.53 -28.87
CA ILE A 469 -4.07 -0.87 -29.24
C ILE A 469 -4.79 -1.17 -30.57
N TYR A 470 -5.74 -0.34 -30.97
CA TYR A 470 -6.56 -0.42 -32.18
C TYR A 470 -6.13 0.64 -33.24
N PRO A 471 -6.54 0.51 -34.52
CA PRO A 471 -6.27 1.50 -35.57
C PRO A 471 -7.16 2.74 -35.41
N SER A 472 -6.67 3.71 -34.66
CA SER A 472 -7.33 4.99 -34.38
C SER A 472 -7.16 6.00 -35.52
N GLU A 473 -8.18 6.81 -35.75
CA GLU A 473 -8.14 7.99 -36.63
C GLU A 473 -7.71 9.25 -35.86
N ILE A 474 -7.81 9.22 -34.53
CA ILE A 474 -7.47 10.34 -33.64
C ILE A 474 -6.02 10.22 -33.12
N ALA A 475 -5.65 9.06 -32.57
CA ALA A 475 -4.30 8.81 -32.08
C ALA A 475 -3.34 8.68 -33.26
N PRO A 476 -2.17 9.35 -33.22
CA PRO A 476 -1.27 9.40 -34.36
C PRO A 476 -0.64 8.04 -34.71
N GLU A 477 -0.54 7.13 -33.74
CA GLU A 477 0.13 5.83 -33.91
C GLU A 477 -0.57 4.73 -33.09
N GLN A 478 -0.92 3.63 -33.75
CA GLN A 478 -1.21 2.35 -33.09
C GLN A 478 0.09 1.81 -32.48
N ASN A 479 -0.01 1.10 -31.35
CA ASN A 479 1.12 0.45 -30.72
C ASN A 479 1.85 -0.46 -31.73
N PRO A 480 3.16 -0.26 -31.99
CA PRO A 480 3.90 -1.00 -33.02
C PRO A 480 3.86 -2.53 -32.87
N LEU A 481 3.61 -3.03 -31.65
CA LEU A 481 3.63 -4.47 -31.35
C LEU A 481 2.31 -5.19 -31.66
N VAL A 482 1.26 -4.46 -32.06
CA VAL A 482 -0.04 -5.01 -32.51
C VAL A 482 -0.41 -4.54 -33.91
N GLN A 483 0.50 -3.87 -34.62
CA GLN A 483 0.25 -3.43 -35.99
C GLN A 483 -0.18 -4.59 -36.89
N GLY A 484 -1.16 -4.32 -37.75
CA GLY A 484 -1.70 -5.29 -38.71
C GLY A 484 -2.92 -6.06 -38.22
N TRP A 485 -3.43 -5.79 -37.00
CA TRP A 485 -4.73 -6.28 -36.55
C TRP A 485 -5.35 -5.35 -35.49
N ASP A 486 -6.63 -5.58 -35.16
CA ASP A 486 -7.39 -4.82 -34.17
C ASP A 486 -7.72 -5.69 -32.93
N PRO A 487 -6.96 -5.55 -31.84
CA PRO A 487 -7.20 -6.29 -30.60
C PRO A 487 -8.46 -5.83 -29.86
N LEU A 488 -8.90 -4.59 -30.02
CA LEU A 488 -10.10 -4.09 -29.31
C LEU A 488 -11.37 -4.65 -29.95
N GLU A 489 -11.45 -4.65 -31.29
CA GLU A 489 -12.56 -5.27 -32.02
C GLU A 489 -12.70 -6.77 -31.65
N ALA A 490 -11.58 -7.50 -31.67
CA ALA A 490 -11.54 -8.89 -31.24
C ALA A 490 -11.97 -9.06 -29.78
N ALA A 491 -11.50 -8.20 -28.87
CA ALA A 491 -11.81 -8.29 -27.45
C ALA A 491 -13.29 -8.06 -27.15
N VAL A 492 -13.93 -7.06 -27.79
CA VAL A 492 -15.36 -6.77 -27.63
C VAL A 492 -16.20 -7.97 -28.05
N LYS A 493 -15.91 -8.54 -29.23
CA LYS A 493 -16.56 -9.76 -29.71
C LYS A 493 -16.40 -10.92 -28.72
N LEU A 494 -15.17 -11.18 -28.28
CA LEU A 494 -14.87 -12.30 -27.37
C LEU A 494 -15.50 -12.12 -25.97
N ALA A 495 -15.65 -10.88 -25.50
CA ALA A 495 -16.36 -10.55 -24.26
C ALA A 495 -17.84 -10.90 -24.39
N ARG A 496 -18.48 -10.38 -25.45
CA ARG A 496 -19.90 -10.61 -25.75
C ARG A 496 -20.23 -12.10 -25.89
N ASP A 497 -19.42 -12.84 -26.64
CA ASP A 497 -19.59 -14.29 -26.84
C ASP A 497 -19.55 -15.09 -25.52
N ARG A 498 -18.99 -14.52 -24.46
CA ARG A 498 -18.85 -15.13 -23.13
C ARG A 498 -19.71 -14.48 -22.06
N GLY A 499 -20.59 -13.53 -22.42
CA GLY A 499 -21.43 -12.81 -21.47
C GLY A 499 -20.63 -11.99 -20.45
N MET A 500 -19.45 -11.50 -20.85
CA MET A 500 -18.64 -10.58 -20.07
C MET A 500 -18.79 -9.18 -20.64
N GLU A 501 -18.79 -8.17 -19.76
CA GLU A 501 -18.67 -6.78 -20.19
C GLU A 501 -17.20 -6.39 -20.38
N LEU A 502 -16.93 -5.52 -21.35
CA LEU A 502 -15.62 -4.97 -21.63
C LEU A 502 -15.66 -3.45 -21.51
N HIS A 503 -14.85 -2.93 -20.59
CA HIS A 503 -14.60 -1.50 -20.48
C HIS A 503 -13.22 -1.20 -21.05
N ALA A 504 -13.15 -0.23 -21.98
CA ALA A 504 -11.88 0.22 -22.52
C ALA A 504 -11.10 1.01 -21.47
N TRP A 505 -9.94 0.50 -21.06
CA TRP A 505 -9.05 1.15 -20.10
C TRP A 505 -8.09 2.11 -20.81
N VAL A 506 -8.21 3.40 -20.50
CA VAL A 506 -7.53 4.50 -21.18
C VAL A 506 -6.66 5.29 -20.19
N TRP A 507 -5.38 5.45 -20.50
CA TRP A 507 -4.52 6.41 -19.82
C TRP A 507 -4.89 7.83 -20.26
N ILE A 508 -5.35 8.65 -19.31
CA ILE A 508 -5.79 10.02 -19.58
C ILE A 508 -4.60 10.97 -19.65
N PHE A 509 -4.01 11.34 -18.51
CA PHE A 509 -2.95 12.36 -18.53
C PHE A 509 -1.54 11.79 -18.59
N ALA A 510 -1.32 10.49 -18.37
CA ALA A 510 0.00 9.90 -18.58
C ALA A 510 0.25 9.64 -20.07
N ALA A 511 1.18 10.39 -20.65
CA ALA A 511 1.43 10.41 -22.09
C ALA A 511 2.55 9.48 -22.53
N ALA A 512 3.57 9.25 -21.71
CA ALA A 512 4.69 8.36 -22.06
C ALA A 512 5.35 7.72 -20.85
N ASN A 513 6.11 6.65 -21.09
CA ASN A 513 6.78 5.87 -20.05
C ASN A 513 8.12 5.32 -20.57
N LYS A 514 9.23 5.61 -19.87
CA LYS A 514 10.57 5.13 -20.25
C LYS A 514 10.65 3.61 -20.39
N ARG A 515 9.88 2.86 -19.59
CA ARG A 515 9.85 1.39 -19.70
C ARG A 515 9.17 0.93 -20.98
N HIS A 516 8.08 1.58 -21.39
CA HIS A 516 7.45 1.26 -22.67
C HIS A 516 8.39 1.59 -23.83
N ASN A 517 9.13 2.70 -23.74
CA ASN A 517 10.15 3.05 -24.73
C ASN A 517 11.20 1.93 -24.88
N SER A 518 11.69 1.39 -23.77
CA SER A 518 12.63 0.25 -23.80
C SER A 518 12.06 -0.96 -24.56
N VAL A 519 10.78 -1.30 -24.30
CA VAL A 519 10.09 -2.41 -24.98
C VAL A 519 9.95 -2.16 -26.49
N LEU A 520 9.77 -0.91 -26.90
CA LEU A 520 9.67 -0.51 -28.31
C LEU A 520 11.03 -0.22 -28.98
N GLY A 521 12.15 -0.35 -28.26
CA GLY A 521 13.47 0.04 -28.76
C GLY A 521 13.64 1.55 -28.97
N GLN A 522 12.80 2.37 -28.34
CA GLN A 522 12.83 3.83 -28.43
C GLN A 522 13.81 4.44 -27.41
N PRO A 523 14.35 5.65 -27.66
CA PRO A 523 15.17 6.36 -26.69
C PRO A 523 14.47 6.51 -25.33
N SER A 524 15.23 6.42 -24.23
CA SER A 524 14.66 6.51 -22.89
C SER A 524 13.95 7.84 -22.58
N ASN A 525 14.28 8.91 -23.30
CA ASN A 525 13.66 10.23 -23.19
C ASN A 525 12.62 10.52 -24.29
N TYR A 526 12.28 9.54 -25.13
CA TYR A 526 11.26 9.70 -26.16
C TYR A 526 9.89 10.01 -25.53
N PRO A 527 9.26 11.15 -25.85
CA PRO A 527 8.07 11.63 -25.14
C PRO A 527 6.77 10.99 -25.63
N GLY A 528 6.85 9.96 -26.48
CA GLY A 528 5.69 9.34 -27.12
C GLY A 528 5.27 10.05 -28.41
N PRO A 529 4.40 9.44 -29.21
CA PRO A 529 4.05 9.92 -30.55
C PRO A 529 3.24 11.23 -30.51
N VAL A 530 2.41 11.43 -29.49
CA VAL A 530 1.58 12.65 -29.36
C VAL A 530 2.43 13.85 -28.94
N LEU A 531 3.18 13.76 -27.84
CA LEU A 531 4.02 14.86 -27.36
C LEU A 531 5.22 15.17 -28.28
N SER A 532 5.60 14.25 -29.17
CA SER A 532 6.58 14.54 -30.22
C SER A 532 6.00 15.48 -31.29
N ARG A 533 4.70 15.36 -31.58
CA ARG A 533 3.97 16.20 -32.54
C ARG A 533 3.45 17.50 -31.91
N HIS A 534 3.12 17.46 -30.61
CA HIS A 534 2.61 18.58 -29.82
C HIS A 534 3.44 18.79 -28.54
N PRO A 535 4.67 19.33 -28.62
CA PRO A 535 5.54 19.49 -27.45
C PRO A 535 5.04 20.48 -26.38
N ASP A 536 4.16 21.40 -26.77
CA ASP A 536 3.50 22.42 -25.95
C ASP A 536 2.35 21.85 -25.10
N TRP A 537 1.83 20.67 -25.46
CA TRP A 537 0.85 19.91 -24.67
C TRP A 537 1.46 19.25 -23.42
N ALA A 538 2.78 19.25 -23.31
CA ALA A 538 3.47 18.57 -22.23
C ALA A 538 3.33 19.28 -20.88
N MET A 539 2.98 18.51 -19.86
CA MET A 539 3.18 18.91 -18.47
C MET A 539 4.68 18.93 -18.14
N ARG A 540 5.09 19.94 -17.36
CA ARG A 540 6.45 20.06 -16.85
C ARG A 540 6.46 20.24 -15.34
N ASP A 541 7.58 19.87 -14.72
CA ASP A 541 7.89 20.35 -13.37
C ASP A 541 8.32 21.83 -13.39
N ARG A 542 8.55 22.39 -12.21
CA ARG A 542 8.98 23.79 -12.07
C ARG A 542 10.31 24.10 -12.76
N ALA A 543 11.19 23.11 -12.88
CA ALA A 543 12.49 23.24 -13.55
C ALA A 543 12.41 23.02 -15.07
N GLY A 544 11.21 22.72 -15.61
CA GLY A 544 10.98 22.49 -17.03
C GLY A 544 11.20 21.04 -17.47
N ASN A 545 11.47 20.10 -16.54
CA ASN A 545 11.67 18.69 -16.87
C ASN A 545 10.34 18.03 -17.25
N LEU A 546 10.41 17.19 -18.28
CA LEU A 546 9.27 16.47 -18.84
C LEU A 546 8.95 15.19 -18.07
N PHE A 547 9.98 14.36 -17.83
CA PHE A 547 9.81 13.07 -17.20
C PHE A 547 9.87 13.18 -15.69
N HIS A 548 8.89 12.62 -15.01
CA HIS A 548 8.91 12.49 -13.57
C HIS A 548 10.06 11.57 -13.12
N PRO A 549 10.94 12.00 -12.20
CA PRO A 549 12.17 11.27 -11.87
C PRO A 549 11.90 9.88 -11.27
N LYS A 550 10.89 9.74 -10.40
CA LYS A 550 10.52 8.45 -9.80
C LYS A 550 9.66 7.57 -10.72
N THR A 551 8.52 8.08 -11.19
CA THR A 551 7.60 7.29 -12.02
C THR A 551 8.08 7.06 -13.45
N GLN A 552 9.09 7.81 -13.91
CA GLN A 552 9.69 7.77 -15.25
C GLN A 552 8.65 7.93 -16.36
N LYS A 553 7.63 8.77 -16.11
CA LYS A 553 6.54 9.05 -17.04
C LYS A 553 6.49 10.53 -17.39
N ALA A 554 6.09 10.83 -18.63
CA ALA A 554 5.70 12.16 -19.06
C ALA A 554 4.17 12.25 -19.08
N PHE A 555 3.63 13.45 -18.90
CA PHE A 555 2.20 13.69 -18.79
C PHE A 555 1.77 14.82 -19.72
N PHE A 556 0.53 14.76 -20.19
CA PHE A 556 -0.15 15.90 -20.80
C PHE A 556 -0.49 16.94 -19.73
N ASP A 557 -0.52 18.22 -20.07
CA ASP A 557 -0.99 19.29 -19.19
C ASP A 557 -2.53 19.32 -19.15
N PRO A 558 -3.19 18.98 -18.03
CA PRO A 558 -4.64 18.97 -17.92
C PRO A 558 -5.28 20.34 -18.15
N ALA A 559 -4.53 21.43 -18.00
CA ALA A 559 -5.04 22.77 -18.28
C ALA A 559 -5.09 23.10 -19.78
N ASN A 560 -4.40 22.35 -20.64
CA ASN A 560 -4.38 22.60 -22.07
C ASN A 560 -5.73 22.17 -22.70
N PRO A 561 -6.50 23.09 -23.31
CA PRO A 561 -7.80 22.77 -23.89
C PRO A 561 -7.70 21.79 -25.07
N GLU A 562 -6.66 21.87 -25.89
CA GLU A 562 -6.46 20.96 -27.04
C GLU A 562 -6.16 19.53 -26.57
N VAL A 563 -5.44 19.38 -25.45
CA VAL A 563 -5.25 18.08 -24.78
C VAL A 563 -6.58 17.51 -24.32
N GLN A 564 -7.44 18.34 -23.69
CA GLN A 564 -8.74 17.87 -23.23
C GLN A 564 -9.60 17.42 -24.41
N GLU A 565 -9.66 18.21 -25.48
CA GLU A 565 -10.41 17.90 -26.70
C GLU A 565 -9.88 16.62 -27.38
N TYR A 566 -8.56 16.45 -27.50
CA TYR A 566 -7.95 15.24 -28.03
C TYR A 566 -8.33 13.99 -27.22
N LEU A 567 -8.21 14.07 -25.89
CA LEU A 567 -8.52 12.94 -25.02
C LEU A 567 -10.03 12.62 -25.03
N LEU A 568 -10.90 13.63 -25.03
CA LEU A 568 -12.35 13.44 -25.16
C LEU A 568 -12.71 12.81 -26.51
N SER A 569 -12.09 13.27 -27.59
CA SER A 569 -12.27 12.70 -28.94
C SER A 569 -11.83 11.24 -29.01
N LEU A 570 -10.77 10.85 -28.30
CA LEU A 570 -10.37 9.45 -28.18
C LEU A 570 -11.39 8.60 -27.41
N LEU A 571 -11.96 9.13 -26.32
CA LEU A 571 -12.99 8.41 -25.58
C LEU A 571 -14.24 8.21 -26.45
N GLU A 572 -14.64 9.26 -27.17
CA GLU A 572 -15.77 9.23 -28.11
C GLU A 572 -15.53 8.28 -29.28
N GLU A 573 -14.33 8.30 -29.87
CA GLU A 573 -13.96 7.36 -30.94
C GLU A 573 -14.12 5.91 -30.47
N ILE A 574 -13.64 5.59 -29.27
CA ILE A 574 -13.76 4.25 -28.70
C ILE A 574 -15.23 3.86 -28.51
N ALA A 575 -16.02 4.74 -27.89
CA ALA A 575 -17.43 4.47 -27.60
C ALA A 575 -18.29 4.35 -28.87
N THR A 576 -17.98 5.14 -29.90
CA THR A 576 -18.73 5.14 -31.17
C THR A 576 -18.32 4.00 -32.10
N ARG A 577 -17.03 3.68 -32.20
CA ARG A 577 -16.54 2.67 -33.16
C ARG A 577 -16.61 1.25 -32.63
N TYR A 578 -16.63 1.06 -31.31
CA TYR A 578 -16.62 -0.25 -30.68
C TYR A 578 -17.79 -0.35 -29.70
N ASP A 579 -18.50 -1.47 -29.72
CA ASP A 579 -19.59 -1.75 -28.77
C ASP A 579 -19.01 -2.15 -27.40
N VAL A 580 -18.31 -1.20 -26.76
CA VAL A 580 -17.79 -1.34 -25.41
C VAL A 580 -18.88 -1.04 -24.39
N ASP A 581 -18.90 -1.80 -23.31
CA ASP A 581 -19.88 -1.62 -22.24
C ASP A 581 -19.56 -0.41 -21.35
N GLY A 582 -18.29 0.02 -21.36
CA GLY A 582 -17.82 1.12 -20.54
C GLY A 582 -16.46 1.68 -20.92
N ILE A 583 -16.11 2.80 -20.27
CA ILE A 583 -14.79 3.41 -20.32
C ILE A 583 -14.21 3.40 -18.91
N GLN A 584 -12.94 3.06 -18.79
CA GLN A 584 -12.19 3.18 -17.55
C GLN A 584 -11.08 4.22 -17.67
N LEU A 585 -11.21 5.30 -16.89
CA LEU A 585 -10.24 6.37 -16.78
C LEU A 585 -9.12 5.95 -15.82
N ASP A 586 -7.88 5.88 -16.32
CA ASP A 586 -6.67 5.70 -15.51
C ASP A 586 -5.70 6.85 -15.74
N TYR A 587 -4.78 7.06 -14.80
CA TYR A 587 -3.91 8.23 -14.76
C TYR A 587 -4.70 9.56 -14.88
N ILE A 588 -5.94 9.57 -14.42
CA ILE A 588 -6.81 10.76 -14.30
C ILE A 588 -6.40 11.59 -13.08
N ARG A 589 -5.18 12.14 -13.16
CA ARG A 589 -4.47 12.82 -12.08
C ARG A 589 -3.18 13.47 -12.58
N TYR A 590 -2.57 14.29 -11.73
CA TYR A 590 -1.19 14.73 -11.91
C TYR A 590 -0.19 13.63 -11.49
N PRO A 591 1.10 13.74 -11.90
CA PRO A 591 2.18 12.93 -11.35
C PRO A 591 2.28 13.08 -9.83
N PHE A 592 2.88 12.09 -9.17
CA PHE A 592 3.20 12.22 -7.74
C PHE A 592 4.09 13.43 -7.49
N GLY A 593 3.66 14.32 -6.61
CA GLY A 593 4.39 15.50 -6.19
C GLY A 593 4.48 15.58 -4.67
N GLY A 594 5.44 16.34 -4.19
CA GLY A 594 5.57 16.66 -2.76
C GLY A 594 4.81 17.93 -2.39
N THR A 595 4.69 18.19 -1.08
CA THR A 595 4.26 19.49 -0.55
C THR A 595 5.30 20.59 -0.80
N GLN A 596 6.54 20.21 -1.14
CA GLN A 596 7.65 21.12 -1.41
C GLN A 596 7.62 21.62 -2.86
N VAL A 597 7.85 22.92 -3.02
CA VAL A 597 7.76 23.63 -4.32
C VAL A 597 8.53 22.95 -5.45
N ASN A 598 9.73 22.42 -5.17
CA ASN A 598 10.61 21.86 -6.20
C ASN A 598 10.25 20.43 -6.63
N HIS A 599 9.25 19.81 -6.01
CA HIS A 599 8.77 18.48 -6.36
C HIS A 599 7.33 18.52 -6.88
N THR A 600 6.91 19.65 -7.46
CA THR A 600 5.55 19.83 -7.99
C THR A 600 5.55 19.89 -9.52
N TYR A 601 4.49 19.32 -10.11
CA TYR A 601 4.22 19.27 -11.54
C TYR A 601 3.03 20.17 -11.91
N GLY A 602 2.84 20.41 -13.19
CA GLY A 602 1.74 21.25 -13.69
C GLY A 602 2.17 22.63 -14.14
N TYR A 603 3.46 22.84 -14.38
CA TYR A 603 4.01 24.09 -14.91
C TYR A 603 4.09 24.09 -16.44
N GLY A 604 3.15 23.42 -17.10
CA GLY A 604 2.98 23.49 -18.55
C GLY A 604 2.57 24.90 -18.98
N THR A 605 2.76 25.20 -20.28
CA THR A 605 2.52 26.54 -20.82
C THR A 605 1.09 27.01 -20.59
N ALA A 606 0.11 26.13 -20.86
CA ALA A 606 -1.31 26.44 -20.70
C ALA A 606 -1.68 26.72 -19.23
N ALA A 607 -1.28 25.84 -18.32
CA ALA A 607 -1.57 26.00 -16.89
C ALA A 607 -0.98 27.29 -16.32
N ARG A 608 0.26 27.64 -16.70
CA ARG A 608 0.92 28.88 -16.27
C ARG A 608 0.22 30.12 -16.81
N SER A 609 -0.15 30.14 -18.09
CA SER A 609 -0.85 31.28 -18.69
C SER A 609 -2.20 31.51 -18.02
N GLN A 610 -3.03 30.47 -17.94
CA GLN A 610 -4.38 30.59 -17.37
C GLN A 610 -4.34 31.00 -15.90
N PHE A 611 -3.42 30.45 -15.10
CA PHE A 611 -3.31 30.85 -13.71
C PHE A 611 -2.83 32.30 -13.55
N ARG A 612 -1.88 32.73 -14.40
CA ARG A 612 -1.41 34.12 -14.44
C ARG A 612 -2.51 35.09 -14.88
N GLU A 613 -3.34 34.71 -15.85
CA GLU A 613 -4.49 35.51 -16.29
C GLU A 613 -5.52 35.65 -15.16
N ARG A 614 -5.79 34.57 -14.41
CA ARG A 614 -6.74 34.58 -13.29
C ARG A 614 -6.25 35.37 -12.07
N THR A 615 -4.95 35.38 -11.80
CA THR A 615 -4.40 35.86 -10.52
C THR A 615 -3.39 37.01 -10.63
N GLY A 616 -2.91 37.31 -11.83
CA GLY A 616 -1.80 38.24 -12.09
C GLY A 616 -0.40 37.69 -11.82
N VAL A 617 -0.27 36.45 -11.30
CA VAL A 617 1.00 35.87 -10.84
C VAL A 617 1.33 34.59 -11.60
N ASP A 618 2.56 34.47 -12.11
CA ASP A 618 3.04 33.21 -12.69
C ASP A 618 3.25 32.16 -11.57
N PRO A 619 2.65 30.96 -11.64
CA PRO A 619 2.74 30.01 -10.55
C PRO A 619 4.18 29.54 -10.28
N VAL A 620 5.11 29.69 -11.23
CA VAL A 620 6.54 29.39 -11.02
C VAL A 620 7.16 30.28 -9.93
N SER A 621 6.66 31.49 -9.70
CA SER A 621 7.19 32.37 -8.62
C SER A 621 6.61 32.04 -7.25
N LEU A 622 5.60 31.18 -7.16
CA LEU A 622 4.95 30.85 -5.88
C LEU A 622 5.87 30.00 -4.98
N THR A 623 5.70 30.18 -3.67
CA THR A 623 6.25 29.31 -2.63
C THR A 623 5.12 28.75 -1.78
N THR A 624 5.37 27.71 -0.98
CA THR A 624 4.34 27.08 -0.13
C THR A 624 3.67 28.03 0.85
N ASN A 625 4.34 29.12 1.23
CA ASN A 625 3.82 30.13 2.16
C ASN A 625 3.10 31.27 1.44
N HIS A 626 3.09 31.28 0.11
CA HIS A 626 2.42 32.32 -0.67
C HIS A 626 0.89 32.16 -0.55
N PRO A 627 0.12 33.25 -0.36
CA PRO A 627 -1.34 33.17 -0.22
C PRO A 627 -2.05 32.45 -1.38
N LEU A 628 -1.50 32.59 -2.60
CA LEU A 628 -2.01 31.93 -3.82
C LEU A 628 -1.60 30.46 -3.97
N TRP A 629 -0.77 29.88 -3.08
CA TRP A 629 -0.32 28.49 -3.22
C TRP A 629 -1.50 27.50 -3.18
N ASN A 630 -2.44 27.71 -2.26
CA ASN A 630 -3.63 26.88 -2.17
C ASN A 630 -4.55 27.07 -3.39
N GLN A 631 -4.60 28.28 -3.95
CA GLN A 631 -5.34 28.54 -5.19
C GLN A 631 -4.70 27.82 -6.39
N TRP A 632 -3.37 27.72 -6.43
CA TRP A 632 -2.67 26.95 -7.46
C TRP A 632 -2.93 25.44 -7.35
N ALA A 633 -2.97 24.90 -6.13
CA ALA A 633 -3.39 23.52 -5.90
C ALA A 633 -4.85 23.29 -6.33
N ALA A 634 -5.77 24.19 -5.94
CA ALA A 634 -7.17 24.13 -6.32
C ALA A 634 -7.37 24.21 -7.84
N PHE A 635 -6.65 25.11 -8.53
CA PHE A 635 -6.69 25.25 -9.98
C PHE A 635 -6.34 23.94 -10.70
N ARG A 636 -5.30 23.23 -10.23
CA ARG A 636 -4.89 21.95 -10.83
C ARG A 636 -5.90 20.83 -10.56
N ILE A 637 -6.52 20.80 -9.38
CA ILE A 637 -7.63 19.88 -9.08
C ILE A 637 -8.83 20.17 -10.00
N GLU A 638 -9.18 21.44 -10.18
CA GLU A 638 -10.26 21.88 -11.07
C GLU A 638 -10.08 21.38 -12.51
N GLN A 639 -8.84 21.33 -13.03
CA GLN A 639 -8.60 20.83 -14.40
C GLN A 639 -8.94 19.35 -14.55
N VAL A 640 -8.62 18.53 -13.55
CA VAL A 640 -8.95 17.10 -13.55
C VAL A 640 -10.46 16.91 -13.36
N ASP A 641 -11.05 17.63 -12.40
CA ASP A 641 -12.49 17.55 -12.12
C ASP A 641 -13.32 17.98 -13.34
N ARG A 642 -12.89 19.03 -14.05
CA ARG A 642 -13.53 19.50 -15.29
C ARG A 642 -13.46 18.45 -16.39
N PHE A 643 -12.31 17.80 -16.58
CA PHE A 643 -12.18 16.74 -17.59
C PHE A 643 -13.12 15.57 -17.29
N VAL A 644 -13.19 15.11 -16.04
CA VAL A 644 -14.11 14.02 -15.64
C VAL A 644 -15.57 14.43 -15.86
N ALA A 645 -15.92 15.68 -15.56
CA ALA A 645 -17.24 16.23 -15.84
C ALA A 645 -17.59 16.16 -17.33
N GLN A 646 -16.72 16.69 -18.18
CA GLN A 646 -16.93 16.73 -19.63
C GLN A 646 -16.97 15.33 -20.24
N ALA A 647 -16.05 14.44 -19.84
CA ALA A 647 -16.06 13.06 -20.30
C ALA A 647 -17.36 12.35 -19.92
N SER A 648 -17.84 12.56 -18.69
CA SER A 648 -19.11 12.00 -18.22
C SER A 648 -20.32 12.57 -18.96
N GLU A 649 -20.32 13.86 -19.27
CA GLU A 649 -21.43 14.53 -19.96
C GLU A 649 -21.49 14.11 -21.43
N GLN A 650 -20.37 14.25 -22.14
CA GLN A 650 -20.26 13.94 -23.56
C GLN A 650 -20.56 12.47 -23.85
N LEU A 651 -19.88 11.54 -23.16
CA LEU A 651 -20.07 10.11 -23.41
C LEU A 651 -21.53 9.69 -23.17
N ARG A 652 -22.19 10.23 -22.16
CA ARG A 652 -23.58 9.86 -21.84
C ARG A 652 -24.62 10.56 -22.71
N ALA A 653 -24.27 11.68 -23.33
CA ALA A 653 -25.15 12.36 -24.28
C ALA A 653 -25.34 11.50 -25.55
N GLU A 654 -24.26 10.88 -26.02
CA GLU A 654 -24.27 10.02 -27.22
C GLU A 654 -24.51 8.54 -26.88
N HIS A 655 -23.99 8.06 -25.74
CA HIS A 655 -24.02 6.66 -25.30
C HIS A 655 -24.61 6.54 -23.89
N PRO A 656 -25.94 6.67 -23.71
CA PRO A 656 -26.57 6.79 -22.38
C PRO A 656 -26.34 5.57 -21.47
N GLU A 657 -26.13 4.39 -22.06
CA GLU A 657 -25.87 3.14 -21.34
C GLU A 657 -24.38 2.93 -21.00
N ILE A 658 -23.47 3.80 -21.44
CA ILE A 658 -22.04 3.58 -21.21
C ILE A 658 -21.67 3.74 -19.73
N VAL A 659 -20.94 2.77 -19.19
CA VAL A 659 -20.50 2.79 -17.80
C VAL A 659 -19.17 3.52 -17.70
N LEU A 660 -19.12 4.60 -16.91
CA LEU A 660 -17.87 5.32 -16.67
C LEU A 660 -17.25 4.89 -15.34
N SER A 661 -16.03 4.38 -15.39
CA SER A 661 -15.26 3.94 -14.22
C SER A 661 -13.92 4.65 -14.11
N ALA A 662 -13.32 4.70 -12.91
CA ALA A 662 -12.02 5.32 -12.70
C ALA A 662 -11.11 4.52 -11.76
N ALA A 663 -9.88 4.27 -12.20
CA ALA A 663 -8.81 3.71 -11.36
C ALA A 663 -8.17 4.83 -10.52
N VAL A 664 -8.24 4.69 -9.18
CA VAL A 664 -7.86 5.77 -8.25
C VAL A 664 -6.98 5.31 -7.11
N PHE A 665 -6.27 6.24 -6.48
CA PHE A 665 -5.56 5.95 -5.23
C PHE A 665 -6.52 5.96 -4.04
N PRO A 666 -6.42 4.97 -3.13
CA PRO A 666 -7.23 4.89 -1.92
C PRO A 666 -6.78 5.88 -0.83
N THR A 667 -5.70 6.62 -1.07
CA THR A 667 -5.09 7.55 -0.13
C THR A 667 -6.09 8.61 0.36
N PRO A 668 -6.07 8.97 1.67
CA PRO A 668 -6.93 10.01 2.22
C PRO A 668 -6.82 11.33 1.46
N PRO A 669 -7.92 12.10 1.34
CA PRO A 669 -7.94 13.34 0.56
C PRO A 669 -6.88 14.36 0.98
N THR A 670 -6.54 14.43 2.27
CA THR A 670 -5.51 15.34 2.81
C THR A 670 -4.14 15.14 2.18
N GLU A 671 -3.80 13.91 1.79
CA GLU A 671 -2.54 13.58 1.11
C GLU A 671 -2.72 13.51 -0.40
N ARG A 672 -3.80 12.87 -0.88
CA ARG A 672 -4.04 12.66 -2.31
C ARG A 672 -4.24 13.96 -3.10
N LEU A 673 -5.01 14.90 -2.58
CA LEU A 673 -5.28 16.17 -3.27
C LEU A 673 -3.99 17.00 -3.44
N VAL A 674 -3.06 16.89 -2.51
CA VAL A 674 -1.79 17.62 -2.52
C VAL A 674 -0.72 16.90 -3.34
N SER A 675 -0.68 15.57 -3.27
CA SER A 675 0.36 14.78 -3.94
C SER A 675 0.04 14.49 -5.40
N ILE A 676 -1.22 14.30 -5.78
CA ILE A 676 -1.58 13.90 -7.16
C ILE A 676 -2.80 14.63 -7.73
N GLN A 677 -3.41 15.57 -7.00
CA GLN A 677 -4.55 16.38 -7.47
C GLN A 677 -5.73 15.55 -8.00
N GLN A 678 -5.91 14.33 -7.48
CA GLN A 678 -7.02 13.45 -7.85
C GLN A 678 -8.15 13.69 -6.86
N GLY A 679 -9.29 14.25 -7.26
CA GLY A 679 -10.39 14.68 -6.38
C GLY A 679 -11.68 13.86 -6.48
N TRP A 680 -11.59 12.53 -6.40
CA TRP A 680 -12.70 11.64 -6.72
C TRP A 680 -13.97 11.82 -5.87
N GLU A 681 -13.88 12.47 -4.72
CA GLU A 681 -15.05 12.87 -3.91
C GLU A 681 -16.00 13.81 -4.66
N THR A 682 -15.45 14.72 -5.46
CA THR A 682 -16.22 15.60 -6.32
C THR A 682 -16.98 14.78 -7.37
N TRP A 683 -16.30 13.81 -7.98
CA TRP A 683 -16.87 12.99 -9.06
C TRP A 683 -18.02 12.11 -8.57
N ILE A 684 -17.89 11.56 -7.36
CA ILE A 684 -18.94 10.79 -6.68
C ILE A 684 -20.14 11.68 -6.36
N ARG A 685 -19.91 12.84 -5.75
CA ARG A 685 -20.97 13.77 -5.34
C ARG A 685 -21.75 14.32 -6.53
N ASN A 686 -21.06 14.57 -7.64
CA ASN A 686 -21.66 15.10 -8.87
C ASN A 686 -22.17 14.00 -9.81
N HIS A 687 -22.17 12.73 -9.37
CA HIS A 687 -22.66 11.60 -10.16
C HIS A 687 -21.96 11.42 -11.52
N GLN A 688 -20.68 11.76 -11.61
CA GLN A 688 -19.92 11.69 -12.85
C GLN A 688 -19.38 10.27 -13.11
N ILE A 689 -19.07 9.53 -12.04
CA ILE A 689 -18.54 8.16 -12.14
C ILE A 689 -19.58 7.14 -11.64
N ASP A 690 -19.66 6.00 -12.33
CA ASP A 690 -20.50 4.86 -11.98
C ASP A 690 -19.75 3.88 -11.06
N LEU A 691 -18.51 3.55 -11.41
CA LEU A 691 -17.65 2.66 -10.64
C LEU A 691 -16.34 3.35 -10.23
N LEU A 692 -16.10 3.46 -8.93
CA LEU A 692 -14.79 3.88 -8.42
C LEU A 692 -13.97 2.63 -8.09
N VAL A 693 -12.78 2.52 -8.66
CA VAL A 693 -11.93 1.34 -8.57
C VAL A 693 -10.61 1.69 -7.86
N PRO A 694 -10.61 1.76 -6.51
CA PRO A 694 -9.43 2.13 -5.75
C PRO A 694 -8.37 1.02 -5.75
N MET A 695 -7.12 1.38 -6.02
CA MET A 695 -5.96 0.46 -6.04
C MET A 695 -5.49 0.13 -4.61
N THR A 696 -6.29 -0.67 -3.89
CA THR A 696 -6.07 -1.06 -2.48
C THR A 696 -5.05 -2.18 -2.33
N TYR A 697 -3.87 -2.03 -2.94
CA TYR A 697 -2.91 -3.14 -3.08
C TYR A 697 -2.10 -3.41 -1.81
N ALA A 698 -2.24 -4.62 -1.26
CA ALA A 698 -1.42 -5.14 -0.16
C ALA A 698 -1.21 -6.65 -0.27
N LEU A 699 -0.10 -7.16 0.29
CA LEU A 699 0.21 -8.59 0.31
C LEU A 699 -0.46 -9.35 1.46
N GLU A 700 -0.76 -8.66 2.56
CA GLU A 700 -1.43 -9.22 3.74
C GLU A 700 -2.86 -8.69 3.82
N THR A 701 -3.82 -9.53 4.22
CA THR A 701 -5.24 -9.13 4.28
C THR A 701 -5.50 -8.03 5.31
N GLU A 702 -4.75 -7.97 6.41
CA GLU A 702 -4.89 -6.88 7.39
C GLU A 702 -4.52 -5.52 6.78
N ALA A 703 -3.35 -5.43 6.13
CA ALA A 703 -2.94 -4.20 5.46
C ALA A 703 -3.91 -3.85 4.31
N PHE A 704 -4.45 -4.86 3.62
CA PHE A 704 -5.51 -4.68 2.63
C PHE A 704 -6.77 -4.07 3.26
N GLN A 705 -7.19 -4.58 4.43
CA GLN A 705 -8.33 -4.09 5.20
C GLN A 705 -8.13 -2.65 5.68
N ASP A 706 -6.96 -2.31 6.20
CA ASP A 706 -6.62 -0.96 6.69
C ASP A 706 -6.74 0.12 5.61
N ILE A 707 -6.39 -0.24 4.37
CA ILE A 707 -6.52 0.65 3.21
C ILE A 707 -7.98 0.71 2.73
N THR A 708 -8.69 -0.43 2.79
CA THR A 708 -9.98 -0.61 2.12
C THR A 708 -11.17 -0.17 2.97
N ALA A 709 -11.25 -0.60 4.23
CA ALA A 709 -12.39 -0.34 5.11
C ALA A 709 -12.70 1.16 5.28
N PRO A 710 -11.72 2.08 5.41
CA PRO A 710 -12.00 3.52 5.52
C PRO A 710 -12.73 4.12 4.30
N LEU A 711 -12.62 3.49 3.12
CA LEU A 711 -13.32 3.94 1.91
C LEU A 711 -14.84 3.79 2.02
N PHE A 712 -15.31 2.90 2.92
CA PHE A 712 -16.72 2.63 3.15
C PHE A 712 -17.33 3.46 4.29
N THR A 713 -16.50 3.89 5.25
CA THR A 713 -16.94 4.65 6.44
C THR A 713 -16.97 6.15 6.23
N GLN A 714 -16.21 6.68 5.27
CA GLN A 714 -16.36 8.06 4.83
C GLN A 714 -17.79 8.24 4.32
N ARG A 715 -18.56 9.14 4.94
CA ARG A 715 -19.94 9.51 4.58
C ARG A 715 -20.01 10.19 3.20
N GLN A 716 -19.48 9.56 2.17
CA GLN A 716 -19.62 9.98 0.80
C GLN A 716 -20.99 9.50 0.35
N ARG A 717 -21.98 10.38 0.56
CA ARG A 717 -23.38 10.22 0.14
C ARG A 717 -23.48 10.30 -1.39
N GLY A 718 -22.85 9.37 -2.08
CA GLY A 718 -22.98 9.21 -3.52
C GLY A 718 -23.46 7.81 -3.85
N SER A 719 -24.04 7.68 -5.02
CA SER A 719 -24.58 6.43 -5.54
C SER A 719 -23.54 5.61 -6.31
N THR A 720 -22.30 6.10 -6.47
CA THR A 720 -21.19 5.39 -7.13
C THR A 720 -20.86 4.06 -6.42
N LEU A 721 -20.70 2.99 -7.17
CA LEU A 721 -20.30 1.68 -6.63
C LEU A 721 -18.78 1.63 -6.45
N LEU A 722 -18.33 1.03 -5.35
CA LEU A 722 -16.91 0.84 -5.03
C LEU A 722 -16.46 -0.59 -5.37
N LEU A 723 -15.36 -0.71 -6.12
CA LEU A 723 -14.72 -1.97 -6.50
C LEU A 723 -13.24 -1.94 -6.09
N PRO A 724 -12.90 -2.25 -4.82
CA PRO A 724 -11.50 -2.28 -4.40
C PRO A 724 -10.66 -3.27 -5.22
N GLY A 725 -9.44 -2.84 -5.56
CA GLY A 725 -8.50 -3.57 -6.39
C GLY A 725 -7.58 -4.47 -5.58
N ILE A 726 -7.47 -5.74 -5.96
CA ILE A 726 -6.54 -6.74 -5.40
C ILE A 726 -5.38 -6.96 -6.37
N ARG A 727 -4.14 -6.75 -5.91
CA ARG A 727 -2.94 -7.00 -6.73
C ARG A 727 -2.48 -8.44 -6.60
N LEU A 728 -2.59 -9.21 -7.68
CA LEU A 728 -2.21 -10.63 -7.74
C LEU A 728 -0.69 -10.86 -7.79
N LEU A 729 0.10 -9.87 -8.22
CA LEU A 729 1.56 -10.01 -8.30
C LEU A 729 2.16 -10.31 -6.91
N ARG A 730 2.71 -11.54 -6.77
CA ARG A 730 3.31 -12.09 -5.54
C ARG A 730 2.30 -12.32 -4.40
N LEU A 731 1.01 -12.42 -4.71
CA LEU A 731 -0.03 -12.72 -3.74
C LEU A 731 -0.31 -14.25 -3.72
N PRO A 732 -0.18 -14.94 -2.57
CA PRO A 732 -0.53 -16.35 -2.49
C PRO A 732 -2.03 -16.59 -2.78
N PRO A 733 -2.43 -17.68 -3.46
CA PRO A 733 -3.83 -17.92 -3.84
C PRO A 733 -4.83 -17.88 -2.68
N LEU A 734 -4.51 -18.48 -1.54
CA LEU A 734 -5.40 -18.46 -0.37
C LEU A 734 -5.50 -17.08 0.30
N ILE A 735 -4.47 -16.24 0.18
CA ILE A 735 -4.56 -14.85 0.63
C ILE A 735 -5.43 -14.04 -0.34
N ALA A 736 -5.36 -14.31 -1.65
CA ALA A 736 -6.29 -13.70 -2.60
C ALA A 736 -7.76 -14.09 -2.31
N VAL A 737 -8.01 -15.35 -1.92
CA VAL A 737 -9.34 -15.81 -1.47
C VAL A 737 -9.77 -15.08 -0.20
N ASP A 738 -8.89 -14.93 0.78
CA ASP A 738 -9.17 -14.20 2.03
C ASP A 738 -9.46 -12.71 1.78
N GLN A 739 -8.74 -12.05 0.87
CA GLN A 739 -9.01 -10.66 0.47
C GLN A 739 -10.34 -10.53 -0.30
N VAL A 740 -10.68 -11.48 -1.18
CA VAL A 740 -11.99 -11.52 -1.83
C VAL A 740 -13.10 -11.70 -0.80
N GLN A 741 -12.92 -12.58 0.18
CA GLN A 741 -13.89 -12.75 1.26
C GLN A 741 -14.05 -11.49 2.10
N LEU A 742 -12.96 -10.78 2.42
CA LEU A 742 -13.05 -9.49 3.11
C LEU A 742 -13.94 -8.51 2.32
N LEU A 743 -13.77 -8.41 1.00
CA LEU A 743 -14.59 -7.51 0.19
C LEU A 743 -16.06 -7.93 0.15
N ARG A 744 -16.36 -9.22 0.32
CA ARG A 744 -17.72 -9.73 0.48
C ARG A 744 -18.33 -9.41 1.86
N ASP A 745 -17.48 -9.26 2.87
CA ASP A 745 -17.92 -8.85 4.21
C ASP A 745 -17.99 -7.32 4.37
N LEU A 746 -17.53 -6.56 3.38
CA LEU A 746 -17.62 -5.09 3.32
C LEU A 746 -18.78 -4.64 2.41
N PRO A 747 -19.21 -3.35 2.48
CA PRO A 747 -20.28 -2.79 1.65
C PRO A 747 -19.91 -2.58 0.16
N SER A 748 -19.22 -3.56 -0.44
CA SER A 748 -18.63 -3.49 -1.78
C SER A 748 -19.62 -3.82 -2.89
N GLY A 749 -19.44 -3.19 -4.06
CA GLY A 749 -20.12 -3.60 -5.31
C GLY A 749 -19.54 -4.88 -5.91
N GLY A 750 -18.32 -5.23 -5.51
CA GLY A 750 -17.56 -6.38 -6.00
C GLY A 750 -16.06 -6.17 -5.80
N TYR A 751 -15.25 -6.64 -6.74
CA TYR A 751 -13.80 -6.50 -6.68
C TYR A 751 -13.18 -6.43 -8.08
N ALA A 752 -11.96 -5.91 -8.15
CA ALA A 752 -11.15 -5.90 -9.37
C ALA A 752 -9.79 -6.56 -9.12
N LEU A 753 -9.38 -7.48 -9.99
CA LEU A 753 -8.10 -8.18 -9.88
C LEU A 753 -7.06 -7.56 -10.82
N PHE A 754 -5.89 -7.20 -10.29
CA PHE A 754 -4.77 -6.62 -11.04
C PHE A 754 -3.53 -7.53 -10.98
N ALA A 755 -3.11 -8.17 -12.06
CA ALA A 755 -3.70 -8.22 -13.40
C ALA A 755 -3.64 -9.65 -13.91
N PHE A 756 -4.29 -9.92 -15.05
CA PHE A 756 -4.40 -11.26 -15.62
C PHE A 756 -3.06 -11.99 -15.78
N GLU A 757 -1.97 -11.28 -16.10
CA GLU A 757 -0.64 -11.90 -16.23
C GLU A 757 -0.19 -12.66 -14.97
N ASN A 758 -0.75 -12.30 -13.80
CA ASN A 758 -0.47 -12.89 -12.50
C ASN A 758 -1.58 -13.87 -12.04
N LEU A 759 -2.59 -14.15 -12.88
CA LEU A 759 -3.61 -15.14 -12.59
C LEU A 759 -3.04 -16.56 -12.81
N GLY A 760 -2.56 -17.16 -11.72
CA GLY A 760 -2.09 -18.54 -11.68
C GLY A 760 -3.23 -19.58 -11.83
N LEU A 761 -2.87 -20.80 -12.25
CA LEU A 761 -3.83 -21.90 -12.47
C LEU A 761 -4.56 -22.33 -11.19
N GLU A 762 -3.89 -22.25 -10.04
CA GLU A 762 -4.47 -22.60 -8.74
C GLU A 762 -5.61 -21.64 -8.39
N LEU A 763 -5.33 -20.32 -8.37
CA LEU A 763 -6.36 -19.31 -8.11
C LEU A 763 -7.48 -19.35 -9.15
N GLN A 764 -7.15 -19.52 -10.43
CA GLN A 764 -8.16 -19.70 -11.49
C GLN A 764 -9.09 -20.90 -11.19
N THR A 765 -8.52 -22.02 -10.73
CA THR A 765 -9.29 -23.21 -10.37
C THR A 765 -10.20 -22.98 -9.17
N ILE A 766 -9.71 -22.29 -8.14
CA ILE A 766 -10.50 -21.91 -6.96
C ILE A 766 -11.65 -21.00 -7.38
N LEU A 767 -11.38 -19.94 -8.16
CA LEU A 767 -12.42 -19.03 -8.64
C LEU A 767 -13.49 -19.79 -9.45
N ARG A 768 -13.09 -20.64 -10.39
CA ARG A 768 -14.03 -21.48 -11.16
C ARG A 768 -14.98 -22.29 -10.29
N ARG A 769 -14.50 -22.86 -9.18
CA ARG A 769 -15.31 -23.69 -8.28
C ARG A 769 -16.22 -22.89 -7.35
N THR A 770 -15.84 -21.64 -7.05
CA THR A 770 -16.48 -20.80 -6.03
C THR A 770 -17.48 -19.77 -6.57
N GLN A 771 -17.51 -19.52 -7.89
CA GLN A 771 -18.36 -18.51 -8.53
C GLN A 771 -19.80 -18.97 -8.88
N GLY A 772 -20.18 -20.21 -8.56
CA GLY A 772 -21.50 -20.76 -8.90
C GLY A 772 -21.69 -21.08 -10.39
N LYS A 773 -22.76 -21.80 -10.74
CA LYS A 773 -23.04 -22.24 -12.12
C LYS A 773 -23.99 -21.33 -12.90
N GLN A 774 -24.80 -20.52 -12.20
CA GLN A 774 -25.80 -19.66 -12.82
C GLN A 774 -25.25 -18.25 -13.04
N PRO A 775 -25.58 -17.60 -14.16
CA PRO A 775 -25.22 -16.21 -14.38
C PRO A 775 -25.95 -15.32 -13.37
N ASN A 776 -25.21 -14.43 -12.72
CA ASN A 776 -25.75 -13.45 -11.78
C ASN A 776 -25.91 -12.09 -12.48
N PRO A 777 -26.91 -11.28 -12.08
CA PRO A 777 -27.03 -9.91 -12.57
C PRO A 777 -25.81 -9.08 -12.21
N LEU A 778 -25.36 -8.24 -13.15
CA LEU A 778 -24.31 -7.26 -12.90
C LEU A 778 -24.85 -6.11 -12.05
N PRO A 779 -24.24 -5.80 -10.88
CA PRO A 779 -24.74 -4.78 -9.95
C PRO A 779 -25.04 -3.39 -10.55
N TYR A 780 -24.26 -2.95 -11.53
CA TYR A 780 -24.48 -1.64 -12.17
C TYR A 780 -25.44 -1.68 -13.37
N ARG A 781 -25.82 -2.87 -13.86
CA ARG A 781 -26.86 -3.03 -14.89
C ARG A 781 -28.23 -3.29 -14.28
N GLN A 782 -28.26 -4.12 -13.25
CA GLN A 782 -29.48 -4.63 -12.64
C GLN A 782 -29.49 -4.39 -11.11
N PRO A 783 -29.28 -3.14 -10.64
CA PRO A 783 -29.05 -2.83 -9.23
C PRO A 783 -30.18 -3.28 -8.29
N PHE A 784 -31.45 -3.14 -8.72
CA PHE A 784 -32.60 -3.54 -7.90
C PHE A 784 -32.71 -5.06 -7.76
N GLN A 785 -32.47 -5.81 -8.85
CA GLN A 785 -32.44 -7.27 -8.81
C GLN A 785 -31.25 -7.79 -8.01
N THR A 786 -30.07 -7.17 -8.17
CA THR A 786 -28.89 -7.46 -7.35
C THR A 786 -29.17 -7.22 -5.87
N ALA A 787 -29.83 -6.12 -5.50
CA ALA A 787 -30.18 -5.84 -4.11
C ALA A 787 -31.12 -6.90 -3.52
N ASN A 788 -32.15 -7.28 -4.27
CA ASN A 788 -33.07 -8.36 -3.87
C ASN A 788 -32.34 -9.69 -3.66
N LEU A 789 -31.53 -10.13 -4.64
CA LEU A 789 -30.80 -11.40 -4.55
C LEU A 789 -29.75 -11.42 -3.44
N ARG A 790 -29.07 -10.29 -3.16
CA ARG A 790 -28.16 -10.17 -2.02
C ARG A 790 -28.90 -10.26 -0.69
N TYR A 791 -30.09 -9.65 -0.59
CA TYR A 791 -30.90 -9.77 0.62
C TYR A 791 -31.44 -11.19 0.84
N GLN A 792 -31.87 -11.87 -0.22
CA GLN A 792 -32.27 -13.28 -0.14
C GLN A 792 -31.10 -14.18 0.33
N ALA A 793 -29.86 -13.86 -0.03
CA ALA A 793 -28.69 -14.56 0.51
C ALA A 793 -28.56 -14.36 2.02
N LEU A 794 -28.74 -13.14 2.53
CA LEU A 794 -28.78 -12.88 3.99
C LEU A 794 -29.90 -13.65 4.68
N GLN A 795 -31.10 -13.68 4.09
CA GLN A 795 -32.22 -14.45 4.66
C GLN A 795 -31.88 -15.94 4.76
N ARG A 796 -31.27 -16.54 3.73
CA ARG A 796 -30.83 -17.94 3.77
C ARG A 796 -29.81 -18.20 4.88
N GLU A 797 -28.88 -17.28 5.11
CA GLU A 797 -27.92 -17.39 6.22
C GLU A 797 -28.63 -17.37 7.58
N TRP A 798 -29.57 -16.45 7.80
CA TRP A 798 -30.33 -16.37 9.04
C TRP A 798 -31.22 -17.60 9.26
N VAL A 799 -31.93 -18.05 8.22
CA VAL A 799 -32.76 -19.26 8.25
C VAL A 799 -31.90 -20.49 8.56
N PHE A 800 -30.72 -20.61 7.95
CA PHE A 800 -29.78 -21.69 8.24
C PHE A 800 -29.37 -21.68 9.71
N LEU A 801 -29.01 -20.53 10.27
CA LEU A 801 -28.63 -20.44 11.68
C LEU A 801 -29.80 -20.74 12.63
N LEU A 802 -31.01 -20.27 12.34
CA LEU A 802 -32.22 -20.62 13.12
C LEU A 802 -32.49 -22.11 13.10
N ALA A 803 -32.45 -22.74 11.92
CA ALA A 803 -32.69 -24.18 11.77
C ALA A 803 -31.66 -25.03 12.55
N ASN A 804 -30.46 -24.51 12.75
CA ASN A 804 -29.37 -25.17 13.49
C ASN A 804 -29.23 -24.70 14.95
N GLN A 805 -30.14 -23.84 15.44
CA GLN A 805 -30.09 -23.25 16.79
C GLN A 805 -28.79 -22.48 17.09
N GLN A 806 -28.26 -21.79 16.07
CA GLN A 806 -26.99 -21.04 16.11
C GLN A 806 -27.17 -19.52 16.08
N LEU A 807 -28.42 -19.02 16.02
CA LEU A 807 -28.73 -17.60 16.06
C LEU A 807 -29.28 -17.22 17.44
N SER A 808 -28.67 -16.23 18.10
CA SER A 808 -29.10 -15.76 19.43
C SER A 808 -29.83 -14.42 19.35
N ILE A 809 -31.15 -14.45 19.47
CA ILE A 809 -32.03 -13.27 19.51
C ILE A 809 -32.98 -13.42 20.70
N GLU A 810 -33.31 -12.31 21.37
CA GLU A 810 -34.29 -12.31 22.47
C GLU A 810 -35.65 -12.84 22.00
N SER A 811 -36.28 -13.73 22.78
CA SER A 811 -37.53 -14.42 22.42
C SER A 811 -38.64 -13.47 21.99
N ASP A 812 -38.74 -12.33 22.67
CA ASP A 812 -39.80 -11.33 22.47
C ASP A 812 -39.55 -10.51 21.20
N SER A 813 -38.31 -10.46 20.72
CA SER A 813 -37.88 -9.75 19.50
C SER A 813 -37.92 -10.62 18.25
N LEU A 814 -37.84 -11.95 18.40
CA LEU A 814 -37.65 -12.87 17.28
C LEU A 814 -38.76 -12.79 16.22
N GLN A 815 -40.02 -12.74 16.66
CA GLN A 815 -41.18 -12.68 15.76
C GLN A 815 -41.26 -11.34 15.01
N GLU A 816 -41.02 -10.23 15.71
CA GLU A 816 -41.03 -8.90 15.08
C GLU A 816 -39.88 -8.75 14.08
N TRP A 817 -38.68 -9.22 14.43
CA TRP A 817 -37.54 -9.24 13.50
C TRP A 817 -37.84 -10.07 12.25
N GLY A 818 -38.39 -11.29 12.40
CA GLY A 818 -38.74 -12.14 11.25
C GLY A 818 -39.76 -11.47 10.33
N LYS A 819 -40.81 -10.87 10.89
CA LYS A 819 -41.82 -10.12 10.13
C LYS A 819 -41.24 -8.90 9.39
N GLN A 820 -40.37 -8.13 10.04
CA GLN A 820 -39.70 -6.98 9.43
C GLN A 820 -38.74 -7.42 8.31
N ALA A 821 -38.04 -8.53 8.50
CA ALA A 821 -37.17 -9.10 7.47
C ALA A 821 -37.95 -9.49 6.21
N ASP A 822 -39.09 -10.17 6.38
CA ASP A 822 -39.94 -10.55 5.24
C ASP A 822 -40.63 -9.35 4.57
N GLY A 823 -40.96 -8.31 5.35
CA GLY A 823 -41.43 -7.03 4.83
C GLY A 823 -40.40 -6.34 3.92
N LEU A 824 -39.13 -6.35 4.33
CA LEU A 824 -38.03 -5.84 3.51
C LEU A 824 -37.83 -6.70 2.24
N ALA A 825 -37.87 -8.03 2.35
CA ALA A 825 -37.80 -8.92 1.20
C ALA A 825 -38.88 -8.59 0.16
N THR A 826 -40.12 -8.40 0.62
CA THR A 826 -41.25 -8.05 -0.24
C THR A 826 -41.03 -6.69 -0.93
N ALA A 827 -40.52 -5.69 -0.21
CA ALA A 827 -40.24 -4.38 -0.79
C ALA A 827 -39.12 -4.44 -1.85
N LEU A 828 -38.07 -5.22 -1.60
CA LEU A 828 -36.95 -5.45 -2.53
C LEU A 828 -37.39 -6.25 -3.78
N GLN A 829 -38.25 -7.26 -3.60
CA GLN A 829 -38.85 -8.00 -4.70
C GLN A 829 -39.71 -7.07 -5.58
N ASN A 830 -40.57 -6.25 -4.97
CA ASN A 830 -41.43 -5.31 -5.71
C ASN A 830 -40.64 -4.28 -6.54
N VAL A 831 -39.52 -3.76 -6.02
CA VAL A 831 -38.68 -2.83 -6.79
C VAL A 831 -37.84 -3.55 -7.85
N SER A 832 -37.45 -4.81 -7.61
CA SER A 832 -36.81 -5.67 -8.61
C SER A 832 -37.75 -5.94 -9.80
N ASP A 833 -39.02 -6.28 -9.53
CA ASP A 833 -40.01 -6.62 -10.56
C ASP A 833 -40.53 -5.36 -11.29
N ALA A 834 -40.65 -4.25 -10.57
CA ALA A 834 -41.16 -2.99 -11.11
C ALA A 834 -40.40 -1.78 -10.52
N PRO A 835 -39.32 -1.31 -11.16
CA PRO A 835 -38.42 -0.28 -10.62
C PRO A 835 -38.94 1.17 -10.72
N ASN A 836 -40.22 1.41 -10.45
CA ASN A 836 -40.84 2.75 -10.49
C ASN A 836 -40.50 3.60 -9.24
N PRO A 837 -40.71 4.95 -9.28
CA PRO A 837 -40.38 5.83 -8.15
C PRO A 837 -41.07 5.48 -6.83
N ARG A 838 -42.28 4.92 -6.87
CA ARG A 838 -42.99 4.48 -5.66
C ARG A 838 -42.30 3.28 -5.02
N ASN A 839 -41.99 2.25 -5.80
CA ASN A 839 -41.36 1.03 -5.30
C ASN A 839 -39.93 1.29 -4.79
N VAL A 840 -39.16 2.17 -5.45
CA VAL A 840 -37.84 2.60 -4.95
C VAL A 840 -37.95 3.29 -3.59
N ARG A 841 -38.89 4.23 -3.42
CA ARG A 841 -39.11 4.87 -2.11
C ARG A 841 -39.51 3.86 -1.04
N LEU A 842 -40.41 2.93 -1.35
CA LEU A 842 -40.86 1.89 -0.40
C LEU A 842 -39.70 0.97 0.01
N ALA A 843 -38.88 0.51 -0.95
CA ALA A 843 -37.72 -0.33 -0.66
C ALA A 843 -36.69 0.40 0.22
N LYS A 844 -36.37 1.66 -0.08
CA LYS A 844 -35.45 2.48 0.72
C LYS A 844 -36.00 2.73 2.14
N SER A 845 -37.29 3.02 2.27
CA SER A 845 -37.93 3.21 3.58
C SER A 845 -37.95 1.92 4.42
N ALA A 846 -38.25 0.78 3.80
CA ALA A 846 -38.22 -0.53 4.46
C ALA A 846 -36.80 -0.88 4.94
N LEU A 847 -35.79 -0.68 4.09
CA LEU A 847 -34.39 -0.94 4.43
C LEU A 847 -33.94 -0.06 5.61
N PHE A 848 -34.21 1.24 5.53
CA PHE A 848 -33.87 2.18 6.60
C PHE A 848 -34.54 1.82 7.94
N ALA A 849 -35.81 1.42 7.92
CA ALA A 849 -36.52 0.99 9.12
C ALA A 849 -35.89 -0.28 9.72
N PHE A 850 -35.54 -1.25 8.87
CA PHE A 850 -34.90 -2.50 9.27
C PHE A 850 -33.51 -2.26 9.87
N GLU A 851 -32.64 -1.52 9.19
CA GLU A 851 -31.26 -1.22 9.64
C GLU A 851 -31.24 -0.53 11.02
N ARG A 852 -32.22 0.33 11.31
CA ARG A 852 -32.30 1.04 12.60
C ARG A 852 -32.53 0.11 13.80
N GLN A 853 -33.18 -1.03 13.59
CA GLN A 853 -33.49 -2.00 14.65
C GLN A 853 -32.55 -3.20 14.64
N PHE A 854 -31.85 -3.44 13.52
CA PHE A 854 -31.00 -4.61 13.32
C PHE A 854 -29.98 -4.82 14.45
N GLY A 855 -29.24 -3.77 14.83
CA GLY A 855 -28.25 -3.85 15.90
C GLY A 855 -28.87 -4.18 17.27
N THR A 856 -30.12 -3.77 17.53
CA THR A 856 -30.83 -4.11 18.76
C THR A 856 -31.20 -5.59 18.78
N TRP A 857 -31.80 -6.09 17.69
CA TRP A 857 -32.17 -7.52 17.58
C TRP A 857 -30.95 -8.44 17.64
N MET A 858 -29.84 -8.05 17.01
CA MET A 858 -28.61 -8.85 16.96
C MET A 858 -27.68 -8.63 18.15
N SER A 859 -28.06 -7.81 19.14
CA SER A 859 -27.20 -7.44 20.26
C SER A 859 -26.72 -8.64 21.08
N GLN A 860 -27.58 -9.65 21.30
CA GLN A 860 -27.20 -10.88 22.00
C GLN A 860 -26.24 -11.73 21.15
N HIS A 861 -26.53 -11.90 19.86
CA HIS A 861 -25.64 -12.62 18.93
C HIS A 861 -24.26 -11.96 18.83
N ALA A 862 -24.22 -10.63 18.76
CA ALA A 862 -23.00 -9.83 18.65
C ALA A 862 -22.03 -10.02 19.84
N GLN A 863 -22.51 -10.44 21.01
CA GLN A 863 -21.65 -10.73 22.17
C GLN A 863 -20.73 -11.94 21.92
N THR A 864 -21.16 -12.87 21.07
CA THR A 864 -20.39 -14.09 20.76
C THR A 864 -19.83 -14.08 19.34
N GLN A 865 -20.52 -13.43 18.41
CA GLN A 865 -20.18 -13.38 16.98
C GLN A 865 -20.17 -11.94 16.41
N PRO A 866 -19.34 -11.02 16.97
CA PRO A 866 -19.35 -9.61 16.58
C PRO A 866 -18.98 -9.39 15.11
N TYR A 867 -18.03 -10.18 14.58
CA TYR A 867 -17.62 -10.08 13.18
C TYR A 867 -18.77 -10.43 12.22
N GLN A 868 -19.53 -11.49 12.52
CA GLN A 868 -20.63 -11.94 11.69
C GLN A 868 -21.76 -10.89 11.64
N VAL A 869 -22.11 -10.31 12.78
CA VAL A 869 -23.10 -9.22 12.83
C VAL A 869 -22.62 -8.01 12.03
N GLN A 870 -21.34 -7.63 12.17
CA GLN A 870 -20.77 -6.54 11.40
C GLN A 870 -20.79 -6.81 9.88
N ALA A 871 -20.53 -8.04 9.46
CA ALA A 871 -20.61 -8.44 8.05
C ALA A 871 -22.04 -8.34 7.51
N TRP A 872 -23.05 -8.72 8.30
CA TRP A 872 -24.47 -8.53 7.93
C TRP A 872 -24.85 -7.06 7.82
N GLU A 873 -24.45 -6.21 8.76
CA GLU A 873 -24.65 -4.75 8.68
C GLU A 873 -24.03 -4.17 7.42
N ASN A 874 -22.79 -4.56 7.10
CA ASN A 874 -22.11 -4.10 5.89
C ASN A 874 -22.82 -4.56 4.60
N ARG A 875 -23.37 -5.78 4.58
CA ARG A 875 -24.14 -6.29 3.44
C ARG A 875 -25.48 -5.59 3.29
N LEU A 876 -26.17 -5.23 4.39
CA LEU A 876 -27.36 -4.37 4.36
C LEU A 876 -27.02 -2.98 3.79
N GLN A 877 -25.92 -2.37 4.25
CA GLN A 877 -25.46 -1.09 3.70
C GLN A 877 -25.14 -1.18 2.19
N SER A 878 -24.69 -2.34 1.70
CA SER A 878 -24.49 -2.54 0.26
C SER A 878 -25.80 -2.47 -0.53
N LEU A 879 -26.94 -2.84 0.07
CA LEU A 879 -28.26 -2.73 -0.55
C LEU A 879 -28.67 -1.26 -0.71
N GLU A 880 -28.42 -0.42 0.30
CA GLU A 880 -28.69 1.01 0.24
C GLU A 880 -27.98 1.63 -0.98
N ARG A 881 -26.70 1.29 -1.16
CA ARG A 881 -25.90 1.78 -2.30
C ARG A 881 -26.46 1.32 -3.64
N LEU A 882 -26.92 0.07 -3.76
CA LEU A 882 -27.56 -0.43 -4.98
C LEU A 882 -28.87 0.29 -5.27
N LEU A 883 -29.70 0.53 -4.26
CA LEU A 883 -30.96 1.28 -4.42
C LEU A 883 -30.69 2.73 -4.87
N LEU A 884 -29.68 3.40 -4.28
CA LEU A 884 -29.27 4.76 -4.67
C LEU A 884 -28.68 4.80 -6.08
N TYR A 885 -27.87 3.80 -6.46
CA TYR A 885 -27.36 3.65 -7.82
C TYR A 885 -28.48 3.45 -8.83
N GLY A 886 -29.40 2.52 -8.57
CA GLY A 886 -30.52 2.24 -9.46
C GLY A 886 -31.48 3.42 -9.61
N GLU A 887 -31.74 4.15 -8.52
CA GLU A 887 -32.54 5.38 -8.58
C GLU A 887 -31.89 6.41 -9.51
N ARG A 888 -30.57 6.63 -9.36
CA ARG A 888 -29.82 7.54 -10.22
C ARG A 888 -29.85 7.12 -11.68
N ILE A 889 -29.61 5.84 -12.00
CA ILE A 889 -29.59 5.39 -13.40
C ILE A 889 -30.98 5.54 -14.03
N ARG A 890 -32.05 5.23 -13.29
CA ARG A 890 -33.42 5.43 -13.78
C ARG A 890 -33.78 6.90 -13.99
N GLU A 891 -33.22 7.81 -13.20
CA GLU A 891 -33.41 9.25 -13.43
C GLU A 891 -32.64 9.78 -14.64
N ARG A 892 -31.70 9.00 -15.18
CA ARG A 892 -30.95 9.31 -16.40
C ARG A 892 -31.63 8.76 -17.67
N SER A 893 -32.33 7.62 -17.58
CA SER A 893 -33.09 7.01 -18.69
C SER A 893 -34.51 7.54 -18.80
#